data_AF-A0A2E6DVM3-F1
#
_entry.id   AF-A0A2E6DVM3-F1
#
_cell.length_a   1.000
_cell.length_b   1.000
_cell.length_c   1.000
_cell.angle_alpha   90.00
_cell.angle_beta   90.00
_cell.angle_gamma   90.00
#
_symmetry.space_group_name_H-M   'P 1'
#
loop_
_entity.id
_entity.type
_entity.pdbx_description
1 polymer ?
#
loop_
_entity_poly.entity_id
_entity_poly.type
_entity_poly.pdbx_seq_one_letter_code
_entity_poly.pdbx_strand_id
1 'polypeptide(L)'
;MTIGHGRSVLMVLAILTVSFSPLASASGSGLLLDANSLTIAGDQEVGVGAVNISIDVHAHDSNSAGFLEMTFTSQENTPIASENRSINLNVGETELQQFNISSVPIGTHTLSLQLWGDVGVDLDNNVSQIVVFVQKYSPAEISIEEPSSWDIIPVNSSVNDASGNSTMRDGDHAWIHAEVQNSGDLDWSGNATLNVNGTSFSVLPTIVAGQTTTVVNFSVGPLGEGSVVFSIEMDNGSNLIDSGSISVDIGPPPLPRPTMHLEEIGSNSELGDSANWTVGIENTGESVFHGVLHCDFPLDVEFINQSITLQPAENFSTNFTLLVRPGTLTCHCDSTERLHDDSVIVQTHAYDMAAGHIMRAGSDGLTITGGPFHVGDSIPLAILVHNGGDFSGEASLEIRESPLGSSSQNGSWVALDSRNLEVGSSLELSAQYPSTIAGERMIEWRIVSSNSLVSEDCFGQISLNVQPSQSLEVVMDSYTWTLSEGLDVEFTTSLSSGESREVLLEIGSSGASGEVPQISAQIHLSPGQRTLSYDLGHPTASSFAWVRLTPISWSSLTIAEDQLELIRPNPQLSISLDSTNPDAPKPGMAATVSYTLNNSGASSTLPGELILVDTKHDGEVLWVGSAPVVASESTYSDTISLESWPDDSAVDLSLIWYTSGVGISETGSFLSQSQENSDSGYTIDWVAIVYGSLAGLLIGLVTRTVMRARAGVPLMSRRERGERTAKPKKKATKKVEDKVEVACPACDQRLRVPSTYSGTARCPACAQTFPVEATVEPEEEDEEEYEEDVSEEIEEEILPQIEVEPIEEPEEKSSSSSSDIIKCPDCEQKLKVPFDRRPVRARCPACKCEFKALQE
;
A
#
# COMPACT_ATOMS: atom_id res chain seq x y z
N MET A 1 -92.30 110.49 25.86
CA MET A 1 -93.77 110.56 26.00
C MET A 1 -94.26 109.13 25.85
N THR A 2 -94.88 108.42 26.80
CA THR A 2 -95.67 108.72 28.01
C THR A 2 -95.54 107.50 28.94
N ILE A 3 -94.89 107.60 30.11
CA ILE A 3 -95.48 107.70 31.47
C ILE A 3 -96.87 107.05 31.63
N GLY A 4 -96.93 106.01 32.47
CA GLY A 4 -98.01 105.82 33.44
C GLY A 4 -98.88 104.57 33.26
N HIS A 5 -98.67 103.56 34.11
CA HIS A 5 -99.67 102.81 34.91
C HIS A 5 -99.11 101.46 35.39
N GLY A 6 -97.93 101.49 36.01
CA GLY A 6 -97.44 100.38 36.83
C GLY A 6 -97.94 100.57 38.26
N ARG A 7 -99.08 99.95 38.61
CA ARG A 7 -99.46 99.70 40.02
C ARG A 7 -100.68 98.80 40.28
N SER A 8 -101.44 98.39 39.26
CA SER A 8 -102.60 97.49 39.46
C SER A 8 -102.37 96.01 39.12
N VAL A 9 -101.26 95.64 38.48
CA VAL A 9 -100.96 94.23 38.12
C VAL A 9 -100.27 93.46 39.25
N LEU A 10 -99.57 94.17 40.15
CA LEU A 10 -98.82 93.55 41.25
C LEU A 10 -99.71 93.09 42.43
N MET A 11 -100.91 93.67 42.58
CA MET A 11 -101.83 93.31 43.66
C MET A 11 -102.70 92.08 43.34
N VAL A 12 -102.96 91.81 42.05
CA VAL A 12 -103.68 90.60 41.62
C VAL A 12 -102.76 89.38 41.60
N LEU A 13 -101.47 89.57 41.28
CA LEU A 13 -100.47 88.49 41.35
C LEU A 13 -100.21 88.08 42.82
N ALA A 14 -100.21 89.02 43.77
CA ALA A 14 -99.98 88.75 45.19
C ALA A 14 -101.16 88.05 45.91
N ILE A 15 -102.38 88.13 45.36
CA ILE A 15 -103.57 87.44 45.93
C ILE A 15 -103.71 86.03 45.34
N LEU A 16 -103.24 85.80 44.11
CA LEU A 16 -103.22 84.45 43.50
C LEU A 16 -102.09 83.56 44.06
N THR A 17 -101.01 84.15 44.61
CA THR A 17 -99.90 83.38 45.20
C THR A 17 -100.14 82.94 46.65
N VAL A 18 -101.23 83.38 47.29
CA VAL A 18 -101.61 82.96 48.67
C VAL A 18 -102.60 81.78 48.65
N SER A 19 -103.13 81.39 47.49
CA SER A 19 -104.06 80.26 47.36
C SER A 19 -103.39 78.88 47.24
N PHE A 20 -102.05 78.84 47.24
CA PHE A 20 -101.25 77.62 47.06
C PHE A 20 -100.27 77.36 48.21
N SER A 21 -100.52 77.89 49.41
CA SER A 21 -99.81 77.46 50.61
C SER A 21 -100.53 76.26 51.25
N PRO A 22 -99.87 75.11 51.46
CA PRO A 22 -100.45 74.05 52.27
C PRO A 22 -100.70 74.58 53.69
N LEU A 23 -101.91 74.36 54.22
CA LEU A 23 -102.16 74.55 55.65
C LEU A 23 -101.38 73.48 56.40
N ALA A 24 -100.23 73.84 56.96
CA ALA A 24 -99.55 73.00 57.94
C ALA A 24 -100.37 73.06 59.25
N SER A 25 -101.13 71.99 59.53
CA SER A 25 -101.72 71.75 60.84
C SER A 25 -100.61 71.23 61.76
N ALA A 26 -100.14 72.09 62.67
CA ALA A 26 -99.25 71.68 63.76
C ALA A 26 -100.08 71.05 64.88
N SER A 27 -100.41 69.77 64.72
CA SER A 27 -100.77 68.85 65.79
C SER A 27 -99.93 67.60 65.58
N GLY A 28 -99.04 67.26 66.51
CA GLY A 28 -98.13 66.10 66.41
C GLY A 28 -98.83 64.73 66.53
N SER A 29 -100.03 64.60 65.99
CA SER A 29 -100.88 63.41 66.00
C SER A 29 -101.13 62.97 64.56
N GLY A 30 -100.93 61.70 64.24
CA GLY A 30 -100.98 61.19 62.86
C GLY A 30 -100.45 59.77 62.71
N LEU A 31 -100.46 59.26 61.47
CA LEU A 31 -99.82 58.00 61.09
C LEU A 31 -98.30 58.13 61.15
N LEU A 32 -97.62 57.15 61.72
CA LEU A 32 -96.16 57.02 61.73
C LEU A 32 -95.77 55.56 61.45
N LEU A 33 -94.61 55.35 60.82
CA LEU A 33 -93.98 54.06 60.59
C LEU A 33 -93.09 53.69 61.78
N ASP A 34 -93.21 52.48 62.34
CA ASP A 34 -92.25 52.01 63.34
C ASP A 34 -90.98 51.48 62.65
N ALA A 35 -89.89 52.24 62.66
CA ALA A 35 -88.64 51.88 62.00
C ALA A 35 -88.02 50.58 62.53
N ASN A 36 -88.29 50.16 63.77
CA ASN A 36 -87.79 48.90 64.31
C ASN A 36 -88.52 47.66 63.76
N SER A 37 -89.74 47.85 63.25
CA SER A 37 -90.55 46.78 62.69
C SER A 37 -90.19 46.44 61.23
N LEU A 38 -89.32 47.23 60.59
CA LEU A 38 -88.92 47.02 59.21
C LEU A 38 -88.16 45.70 59.07
N THR A 39 -88.71 44.77 58.29
CA THR A 39 -87.98 43.59 57.84
C THR A 39 -87.97 43.51 56.33
N ILE A 40 -86.79 43.18 55.78
CA ILE A 40 -86.57 43.01 54.35
C ILE A 40 -86.01 41.61 54.16
N ALA A 41 -86.85 40.68 53.74
CA ALA A 41 -86.41 39.36 53.32
C ALA A 41 -86.04 39.40 51.85
N GLY A 42 -84.84 38.92 51.50
CA GLY A 42 -84.31 39.02 50.14
C GLY A 42 -83.13 39.98 49.99
N ASP A 43 -82.80 40.78 51.01
CA ASP A 43 -81.57 41.59 51.07
C ASP A 43 -80.34 40.69 51.24
N GLN A 44 -79.23 41.03 50.58
CA GLN A 44 -77.96 40.30 50.60
C GLN A 44 -78.05 38.85 50.06
N GLU A 45 -79.11 38.51 49.33
CA GLU A 45 -79.22 37.23 48.64
C GLU A 45 -78.57 37.27 47.25
N VAL A 46 -78.22 36.09 46.74
CA VAL A 46 -77.51 35.91 45.46
C VAL A 46 -78.49 35.77 44.31
N GLY A 47 -78.24 36.49 43.22
CA GLY A 47 -78.99 36.39 41.98
C GLY A 47 -80.30 37.18 41.95
N VAL A 48 -81.04 37.01 40.85
CA VAL A 48 -82.36 37.62 40.67
C VAL A 48 -83.37 36.88 41.54
N GLY A 49 -84.15 37.61 42.33
CA GLY A 49 -85.10 36.99 43.25
C GLY A 49 -86.13 37.94 43.81
N ALA A 50 -87.05 37.40 44.62
CA ALA A 50 -88.06 38.20 45.27
C ALA A 50 -87.46 38.98 46.45
N VAL A 51 -88.02 40.16 46.73
CA VAL A 51 -87.77 40.95 47.94
C VAL A 51 -89.11 41.23 48.61
N ASN A 52 -89.24 40.75 49.84
CA ASN A 52 -90.44 40.92 50.66
C ASN A 52 -90.14 41.93 51.76
N ILE A 53 -90.96 42.98 51.83
CA ILE A 53 -90.80 44.09 52.76
C ILE A 53 -92.01 44.07 53.71
N SER A 54 -91.78 44.13 55.01
CA SER A 54 -92.83 44.30 56.01
C SER A 54 -92.55 45.47 56.93
N ILE A 55 -93.56 46.28 57.24
CA ILE A 55 -93.45 47.45 58.13
C ILE A 55 -94.77 47.66 58.88
N ASP A 56 -94.69 48.00 60.16
CA ASP A 56 -95.85 48.38 60.96
C ASP A 56 -96.13 49.88 60.85
N VAL A 57 -97.39 50.22 60.61
CA VAL A 57 -97.90 51.59 60.64
C VAL A 57 -98.81 51.76 61.84
N HIS A 58 -98.58 52.79 62.65
CA HIS A 58 -99.32 53.05 63.89
C HIS A 58 -99.91 54.46 63.89
N ALA A 59 -101.15 54.61 64.36
CA ALA A 59 -101.80 55.91 64.54
C ALA A 59 -101.60 56.47 65.96
N HIS A 60 -100.84 57.56 66.05
CA HIS A 60 -100.50 58.21 67.32
C HIS A 60 -101.50 59.33 67.67
N ASP A 61 -102.13 59.23 68.85
CA ASP A 61 -102.99 60.25 69.50
C ASP A 61 -104.23 60.78 68.75
N SER A 62 -104.45 60.38 67.49
CA SER A 62 -105.67 60.67 66.72
C SER A 62 -106.07 59.51 65.79
N ASN A 63 -107.36 59.42 65.44
CA ASN A 63 -107.78 58.61 64.30
C ASN A 63 -107.22 59.28 63.05
N SER A 64 -106.47 58.55 62.22
CA SER A 64 -105.70 59.13 61.13
C SER A 64 -105.88 58.32 59.86
N ALA A 65 -106.15 59.03 58.76
CA ALA A 65 -106.29 58.43 57.45
C ALA A 65 -105.21 58.97 56.51
N GLY A 66 -104.62 58.07 55.74
CA GLY A 66 -103.54 58.41 54.82
C GLY A 66 -103.27 57.29 53.82
N PHE A 67 -102.14 57.37 53.15
CA PHE A 67 -101.63 56.28 52.34
C PHE A 67 -100.12 56.12 52.53
N LEU A 68 -99.66 54.87 52.50
CA LEU A 68 -98.26 54.50 52.46
C LEU A 68 -97.86 54.27 51.02
N GLU A 69 -96.90 55.04 50.55
CA GLU A 69 -96.26 54.88 49.26
C GLU A 69 -94.94 54.13 49.44
N MET A 70 -94.83 52.98 48.77
CA MET A 70 -93.58 52.26 48.60
C MET A 70 -93.03 52.57 47.21
N THR A 71 -91.76 52.96 47.16
CA THR A 71 -90.99 53.10 45.92
C THR A 71 -89.70 52.29 46.04
N PHE A 72 -89.43 51.47 45.03
CA PHE A 72 -88.23 50.66 44.93
C PHE A 72 -87.54 50.98 43.62
N THR A 73 -86.37 51.61 43.70
CA THR A 73 -85.64 52.12 42.53
C THR A 73 -84.27 51.47 42.42
N SER A 74 -83.81 51.21 41.20
CA SER A 74 -82.43 50.80 40.92
C SER A 74 -81.43 51.92 41.22
N GLN A 75 -80.13 51.60 41.25
CA GLN A 75 -79.02 52.55 41.37
C GLN A 75 -79.05 53.67 40.32
N GLU A 76 -79.65 53.43 39.15
CA GLU A 76 -79.84 54.43 38.08
C GLU A 76 -81.15 55.24 38.22
N ASN A 77 -81.82 55.18 39.37
CA ASN A 77 -83.14 55.78 39.64
C ASN A 77 -84.27 55.26 38.73
N THR A 78 -84.10 54.10 38.09
CA THR A 78 -85.20 53.45 37.36
C THR A 78 -86.19 52.82 38.36
N PRO A 79 -87.49 53.15 38.30
CA PRO A 79 -88.47 52.58 39.22
C PRO A 79 -88.72 51.11 38.85
N ILE A 80 -88.38 50.20 39.77
CA ILE A 80 -88.57 48.75 39.64
C ILE A 80 -89.98 48.38 40.12
N ALA A 81 -90.40 48.93 41.26
CA ALA A 81 -91.73 48.76 41.79
C ALA A 81 -92.19 50.04 42.50
N SER A 82 -93.48 50.34 42.41
CA SER A 82 -94.11 51.35 43.24
C SER A 82 -95.53 50.91 43.54
N GLU A 83 -95.91 50.96 44.81
CA GLU A 83 -97.23 50.57 45.29
C GLU A 83 -97.71 51.58 46.33
N ASN A 84 -98.98 51.96 46.26
CA ASN A 84 -99.61 52.83 47.23
C ASN A 84 -100.76 52.10 47.93
N ARG A 85 -100.82 52.19 49.27
CA ARG A 85 -101.88 51.57 50.06
C ARG A 85 -102.53 52.57 50.97
N SER A 86 -103.86 52.66 50.90
CA SER A 86 -104.64 53.48 51.83
C SER A 86 -104.66 52.84 53.21
N ILE A 87 -104.40 53.65 54.24
CA ILE A 87 -104.37 53.24 55.64
C ILE A 87 -105.38 54.08 56.41
N ASN A 88 -106.19 53.44 57.24
CA ASN A 88 -107.15 54.12 58.10
C ASN A 88 -107.18 53.40 59.46
N LEU A 89 -106.57 54.02 60.45
CA LEU A 89 -106.34 53.43 61.77
C LEU A 89 -106.99 54.26 62.87
N ASN A 90 -107.55 53.58 63.85
CA ASN A 90 -108.05 54.24 65.06
C ASN A 90 -106.88 54.57 66.01
N VAL A 91 -107.09 55.51 66.95
CA VAL A 91 -106.07 55.89 67.95
C VAL A 91 -105.48 54.64 68.63
N GLY A 92 -104.15 54.50 68.58
CA GLY A 92 -103.41 53.43 69.23
C GLY A 92 -103.48 52.07 68.50
N GLU A 93 -104.04 52.02 67.30
CA GLU A 93 -104.05 50.84 66.43
C GLU A 93 -102.78 50.78 65.58
N THR A 94 -102.27 49.55 65.38
CA THR A 94 -101.11 49.26 64.52
C THR A 94 -101.51 48.24 63.46
N GLU A 95 -101.14 48.49 62.22
CA GLU A 95 -101.40 47.60 61.08
C GLU A 95 -100.09 47.26 60.35
N LEU A 96 -99.88 45.97 60.08
CA LEU A 96 -98.73 45.46 59.34
C LEU A 96 -98.96 45.59 57.83
N GLN A 97 -98.08 46.32 57.15
CA GLN A 97 -98.08 46.44 55.69
C GLN A 97 -96.97 45.57 55.09
N GLN A 98 -97.34 44.76 54.09
CA GLN A 98 -96.41 43.88 53.38
C GLN A 98 -96.39 44.14 51.87
N PHE A 99 -95.20 44.34 51.32
CA PHE A 99 -94.96 44.51 49.89
C PHE A 99 -94.10 43.36 49.38
N ASN A 100 -94.44 42.82 48.21
CA ASN A 100 -93.69 41.73 47.58
C ASN A 100 -93.30 42.15 46.16
N ILE A 101 -92.00 42.16 45.90
CA ILE A 101 -91.41 42.46 44.60
C ILE A 101 -90.81 41.16 44.07
N SER A 102 -91.41 40.56 43.06
CA SER A 102 -91.10 39.18 42.64
C SER A 102 -89.75 39.01 41.93
N SER A 103 -89.25 40.05 41.26
CA SER A 103 -88.08 39.96 40.38
C SER A 103 -87.19 41.19 40.50
N VAL A 104 -86.40 41.24 41.56
CA VAL A 104 -85.39 42.28 41.78
C VAL A 104 -84.09 41.86 41.09
N PRO A 105 -83.55 42.68 40.16
CA PRO A 105 -82.30 42.37 39.48
C PRO A 105 -81.09 42.46 40.43
N ILE A 106 -79.96 41.93 40.00
CA ILE A 106 -78.69 42.05 40.72
C ILE A 106 -78.27 43.53 40.80
N GLY A 107 -77.63 43.93 41.90
CA GLY A 107 -77.14 45.29 42.12
C GLY A 107 -77.66 45.94 43.39
N THR A 108 -77.30 47.20 43.60
CA THR A 108 -77.76 48.00 44.73
C THR A 108 -79.06 48.73 44.38
N HIS A 109 -80.08 48.56 45.20
CA HIS A 109 -81.39 49.19 45.04
C HIS A 109 -81.70 50.09 46.23
N THR A 110 -82.56 51.09 46.02
CA THR A 110 -83.03 51.98 47.08
C THR A 110 -84.52 51.74 47.31
N LEU A 111 -84.87 51.40 48.55
CA LEU A 111 -86.25 51.30 49.03
C LEU A 111 -86.61 52.58 49.78
N SER A 112 -87.67 53.27 49.35
CA SER A 112 -88.28 54.36 50.12
C SER A 112 -89.74 54.06 50.44
N LEU A 113 -90.07 54.15 51.73
CA LEU A 113 -91.41 54.06 52.27
C LEU A 113 -91.79 55.44 52.81
N GLN A 114 -92.86 56.04 52.31
CA GLN A 114 -93.28 57.38 52.70
C GLN A 114 -94.78 57.44 52.97
N LEU A 115 -95.15 58.02 54.12
CA LEU A 115 -96.55 58.27 54.47
C LEU A 115 -97.03 59.62 53.92
N TRP A 116 -98.30 59.66 53.53
CA TRP A 116 -99.00 60.84 53.06
C TRP A 116 -100.41 60.93 53.67
N GLY A 117 -100.95 62.15 53.85
CA GLY A 117 -102.25 62.39 54.49
C GLY A 117 -102.11 62.94 55.90
N ASP A 118 -102.83 62.36 56.87
CA ASP A 118 -102.76 62.72 58.29
C ASP A 118 -101.51 62.11 58.94
N VAL A 119 -100.33 62.58 58.55
CA VAL A 119 -99.02 62.08 59.00
C VAL A 119 -98.56 62.80 60.27
N GLY A 120 -98.04 62.05 61.24
CA GLY A 120 -97.50 62.59 62.48
C GLY A 120 -96.16 63.30 62.29
N VAL A 121 -95.63 63.88 63.37
CA VAL A 121 -94.24 64.37 63.40
C VAL A 121 -93.35 63.25 63.90
N ASP A 122 -92.21 63.04 63.24
CA ASP A 122 -91.24 62.01 63.61
C ASP A 122 -90.86 62.10 65.09
N LEU A 123 -90.95 60.96 65.79
CA LEU A 123 -90.66 60.82 67.21
C LEU A 123 -89.92 59.51 67.46
N ASP A 124 -88.67 59.61 67.88
CA ASP A 124 -87.78 58.48 68.13
C ASP A 124 -87.73 57.50 66.94
N ASN A 125 -88.26 56.29 67.11
CA ASN A 125 -88.29 55.25 66.08
C ASN A 125 -89.54 55.32 65.18
N ASN A 126 -90.50 56.18 65.50
CA ASN A 126 -91.70 56.39 64.71
C ASN A 126 -91.47 57.52 63.72
N VAL A 127 -91.40 57.21 62.43
CA VAL A 127 -91.00 58.15 61.38
C VAL A 127 -92.03 58.24 60.26
N SER A 128 -92.05 59.36 59.55
CA SER A 128 -92.92 59.61 58.38
C SER A 128 -92.35 59.03 57.09
N GLN A 129 -91.02 58.84 57.03
CA GLN A 129 -90.32 58.27 55.87
C GLN A 129 -89.15 57.37 56.31
N ILE A 130 -88.97 56.26 55.59
CA ILE A 130 -87.80 55.38 55.70
C ILE A 130 -87.15 55.25 54.32
N VAL A 131 -85.81 55.38 54.26
CA VAL A 131 -85.00 55.12 53.07
C VAL A 131 -83.86 54.18 53.44
N VAL A 132 -83.77 53.04 52.76
CA VAL A 132 -82.73 52.02 52.99
C VAL A 132 -82.25 51.42 51.68
N PHE A 133 -81.03 50.90 51.67
CA PHE A 133 -80.47 50.19 50.53
C PHE A 133 -80.73 48.69 50.65
N VAL A 134 -81.03 48.05 49.52
CA VAL A 134 -81.19 46.60 49.39
C VAL A 134 -80.21 46.11 48.34
N GLN A 135 -79.32 45.19 48.71
CA GLN A 135 -78.30 44.63 47.83
C GLN A 135 -78.71 43.24 47.34
N LYS A 136 -78.62 43.01 46.03
CA LYS A 136 -78.59 41.66 45.44
C LYS A 136 -77.19 41.39 44.90
N TYR A 137 -76.53 40.34 45.39
CA TYR A 137 -75.18 39.98 44.95
C TYR A 137 -75.21 39.25 43.61
N SER A 138 -74.28 39.58 42.72
CA SER A 138 -73.99 38.74 41.55
C SER A 138 -73.32 37.44 42.02
N PRO A 139 -73.67 36.29 41.42
CA PRO A 139 -72.90 35.05 41.60
C PRO A 139 -71.46 35.26 41.14
N ALA A 140 -70.53 34.46 41.66
CA ALA A 140 -69.17 34.39 41.12
C ALA A 140 -69.21 33.99 39.64
N GLU A 141 -68.49 34.73 38.80
CA GLU A 141 -68.38 34.50 37.37
C GLU A 141 -66.90 34.57 37.00
N ILE A 142 -66.32 33.41 36.73
CA ILE A 142 -64.89 33.25 36.45
C ILE A 142 -64.66 33.20 34.95
N SER A 143 -63.67 33.95 34.50
CA SER A 143 -63.11 33.86 33.16
C SER A 143 -61.59 33.85 33.23
N ILE A 144 -60.96 33.02 32.40
CA ILE A 144 -59.51 33.01 32.18
C ILE A 144 -59.21 34.02 31.06
N GLU A 145 -58.08 34.70 31.15
CA GLU A 145 -57.57 35.53 30.06
C GLU A 145 -57.37 34.70 28.77
N GLU A 146 -57.48 35.36 27.61
CA GLU A 146 -57.26 34.73 26.31
C GLU A 146 -55.92 34.00 26.25
N PRO A 147 -55.86 32.75 25.71
CA PRO A 147 -54.63 31.95 25.72
C PRO A 147 -53.41 32.61 25.07
N SER A 148 -53.61 33.51 24.12
CA SER A 148 -52.53 34.27 23.46
C SER A 148 -51.84 35.29 24.37
N SER A 149 -52.46 35.67 25.49
CA SER A 149 -51.91 36.60 26.46
C SER A 149 -51.17 35.91 27.61
N TRP A 150 -51.22 34.58 27.68
CA TRP A 150 -50.52 33.83 28.72
C TRP A 150 -49.01 34.07 28.63
N ASP A 151 -48.41 34.38 29.78
CA ASP A 151 -46.97 34.61 29.87
C ASP A 151 -46.27 33.27 30.13
N ILE A 152 -45.57 32.78 29.11
CA ILE A 152 -44.85 31.51 29.13
C ILE A 152 -43.36 31.81 29.18
N ILE A 153 -42.77 31.66 30.36
CA ILE A 153 -41.40 32.08 30.65
C ILE A 153 -40.50 30.83 30.72
N PRO A 154 -39.45 30.70 29.89
CA PRO A 154 -38.48 29.62 30.04
C PRO A 154 -37.63 29.80 31.30
N VAL A 155 -37.41 28.71 32.03
CA VAL A 155 -36.78 28.68 33.36
C VAL A 155 -35.54 27.80 33.33
N ASN A 156 -34.47 28.27 33.97
CA ASN A 156 -33.29 27.44 34.18
C ASN A 156 -33.57 26.41 35.29
N SER A 157 -33.55 25.12 34.96
CA SER A 157 -33.85 24.02 35.89
C SER A 157 -32.93 23.95 37.12
N SER A 158 -31.72 24.52 37.03
CA SER A 158 -30.72 24.47 38.11
C SER A 158 -30.83 25.63 39.12
N VAL A 159 -31.32 26.78 38.68
CA VAL A 159 -31.41 28.01 39.49
C VAL A 159 -32.86 28.37 39.82
N ASN A 160 -33.82 27.85 39.05
CA ASN A 160 -35.24 28.19 39.11
C ASN A 160 -35.51 29.69 38.92
N ASP A 161 -34.71 30.33 38.06
CA ASP A 161 -34.87 31.72 37.63
C ASP A 161 -35.25 31.76 36.14
N ALA A 162 -35.95 32.83 35.74
CA ALA A 162 -36.26 33.08 34.34
C ALA A 162 -34.98 33.17 33.51
N SER A 163 -34.90 32.37 32.45
CA SER A 163 -33.73 32.29 31.57
C SER A 163 -33.54 33.55 30.71
N GLY A 164 -34.58 34.37 30.55
CA GLY A 164 -34.59 35.55 29.68
C GLY A 164 -34.57 35.21 28.19
N ASN A 165 -34.62 33.93 27.81
CA ASN A 165 -34.71 33.51 26.43
C ASN A 165 -36.17 33.66 25.93
N SER A 166 -36.35 33.88 24.64
CA SER A 166 -37.69 33.98 24.02
C SER A 166 -38.19 32.66 23.46
N THR A 167 -37.29 31.67 23.32
CA THR A 167 -37.57 30.34 22.77
C THR A 167 -37.30 29.27 23.81
N MET A 168 -38.11 28.21 23.81
CA MET A 168 -37.90 27.00 24.61
C MET A 168 -37.27 25.90 23.79
N ARG A 169 -36.40 25.10 24.41
CA ARG A 169 -35.75 23.94 23.79
C ARG A 169 -36.00 22.66 24.58
N ASP A 170 -35.72 21.54 23.93
CA ASP A 170 -35.75 20.22 24.55
C ASP A 170 -34.93 20.20 25.85
N GLY A 171 -35.56 19.75 26.94
CA GLY A 171 -34.98 19.73 28.29
C GLY A 171 -35.25 20.98 29.13
N ASP A 172 -35.75 22.08 28.55
CA ASP A 172 -36.07 23.29 29.29
C ASP A 172 -37.29 23.10 30.21
N HIS A 173 -37.36 23.95 31.24
CA HIS A 173 -38.55 24.09 32.10
C HIS A 173 -39.21 25.43 31.77
N ALA A 174 -40.50 25.58 32.10
CA ALA A 174 -41.24 26.81 31.85
C ALA A 174 -42.20 27.13 33.01
N TRP A 175 -42.41 28.43 33.23
CA TRP A 175 -43.53 28.93 34.01
C TRP A 175 -44.64 29.38 33.08
N ILE A 176 -45.87 29.04 33.45
CA ILE A 176 -47.07 29.47 32.74
C ILE A 176 -47.86 30.34 33.71
N HIS A 177 -48.01 31.62 33.38
CA HIS A 177 -48.83 32.57 34.12
C HIS A 177 -50.07 32.92 33.30
N ALA A 178 -51.24 32.70 33.89
CA ALA A 178 -52.51 33.10 33.30
C ALA A 178 -53.30 33.94 34.32
N GLU A 179 -53.84 35.07 33.88
CA GLU A 179 -54.73 35.87 34.71
C GLU A 179 -56.13 35.25 34.73
N VAL A 180 -56.71 35.18 35.93
CA VAL A 180 -58.08 34.74 36.16
C VAL A 180 -58.85 35.90 36.77
N GLN A 181 -59.97 36.25 36.15
CA GLN A 181 -60.85 37.33 36.58
C GLN A 181 -62.14 36.76 37.18
N ASN A 182 -62.58 37.36 38.29
CA ASN A 182 -63.92 37.18 38.83
C ASN A 182 -64.73 38.46 38.66
N SER A 183 -65.71 38.47 37.76
CA SER A 183 -66.63 39.60 37.56
C SER A 183 -67.77 39.65 38.59
N GLY A 184 -67.96 38.58 39.37
CA GLY A 184 -69.01 38.48 40.39
C GLY A 184 -68.64 39.15 41.72
N ASP A 185 -69.64 39.40 42.56
CA ASP A 185 -69.48 40.03 43.88
C ASP A 185 -69.02 39.05 44.96
N LEU A 186 -69.18 37.74 44.71
CA LEU A 186 -68.82 36.68 45.64
C LEU A 186 -67.48 36.05 45.29
N ASP A 187 -66.75 35.65 46.32
CA ASP A 187 -65.51 34.90 46.18
C ASP A 187 -65.77 33.56 45.50
N TRP A 188 -64.95 33.24 44.52
CA TRP A 188 -64.93 31.93 43.88
C TRP A 188 -63.86 31.05 44.51
N SER A 189 -64.16 29.77 44.70
CA SER A 189 -63.20 28.75 45.12
C SER A 189 -63.37 27.52 44.24
N GLY A 190 -62.27 27.06 43.65
CA GLY A 190 -62.21 25.89 42.79
C GLY A 190 -60.76 25.49 42.50
N ASN A 191 -60.53 24.66 41.48
CA ASN A 191 -59.17 24.30 41.07
C ASN A 191 -58.85 24.82 39.67
N ALA A 192 -57.62 25.28 39.51
CA ALA A 192 -56.99 25.50 38.22
C ALA A 192 -56.18 24.25 37.87
N THR A 193 -56.49 23.59 36.77
CA THR A 193 -55.78 22.40 36.30
C THR A 193 -55.00 22.72 35.03
N LEU A 194 -53.70 22.42 35.04
CA LEU A 194 -52.86 22.48 33.84
C LEU A 194 -52.83 21.09 33.22
N ASN A 195 -53.27 21.00 31.97
CA ASN A 195 -53.10 19.81 31.13
C ASN A 195 -52.03 20.09 30.07
N VAL A 196 -51.15 19.12 29.85
CA VAL A 196 -50.09 19.13 28.82
C VAL A 196 -50.43 18.03 27.83
N ASN A 197 -50.61 18.38 26.56
CA ASN A 197 -51.02 17.46 25.49
C ASN A 197 -52.27 16.62 25.83
N GLY A 198 -53.24 17.24 26.54
CA GLY A 198 -54.48 16.58 26.96
C GLY A 198 -54.37 15.67 28.19
N THR A 199 -53.20 15.61 28.84
CA THR A 199 -53.01 14.88 30.10
C THR A 199 -52.88 15.84 31.28
N SER A 200 -53.56 15.55 32.39
CA SER A 200 -53.48 16.40 33.58
C SER A 200 -52.10 16.33 34.21
N PHE A 201 -51.44 17.48 34.29
CA PHE A 201 -50.08 17.64 34.78
C PHE A 201 -50.05 18.16 36.22
N SER A 202 -50.81 19.22 36.50
CA SER A 202 -50.85 19.83 37.84
C SER A 202 -52.23 20.40 38.16
N VAL A 203 -52.59 20.39 39.43
CA VAL A 203 -53.86 20.91 39.96
C VAL A 203 -53.54 21.86 41.11
N LEU A 204 -53.95 23.13 40.98
CA LEU A 204 -53.75 24.16 41.98
C LEU A 204 -55.12 24.62 42.53
N PRO A 205 -55.39 24.50 43.84
CA PRO A 205 -56.58 25.09 44.43
C PRO A 205 -56.45 26.62 44.43
N THR A 206 -57.45 27.29 43.86
CA THR A 206 -57.43 28.73 43.60
C THR A 206 -58.66 29.40 44.22
N ILE A 207 -58.43 30.55 44.87
CA ILE A 207 -59.49 31.39 45.43
C ILE A 207 -59.37 32.78 44.78
N VAL A 208 -60.42 33.22 44.11
CA VAL A 208 -60.47 34.53 43.44
C VAL A 208 -61.55 35.36 44.10
N ALA A 209 -61.15 36.44 44.77
CA ALA A 209 -62.10 37.30 45.48
C ALA A 209 -63.07 37.99 44.50
N GLY A 210 -64.27 38.33 44.97
CA GLY A 210 -65.25 39.05 44.15
C GLY A 210 -64.69 40.37 43.56
N GLN A 211 -64.98 40.64 42.30
CA GLN A 211 -64.49 41.80 41.54
C GLN A 211 -62.96 41.96 41.51
N THR A 212 -62.20 40.86 41.58
CA THR A 212 -60.73 40.88 41.52
C THR A 212 -60.16 40.00 40.41
N THR A 213 -58.90 40.25 40.07
CA THR A 213 -58.08 39.41 39.20
C THR A 213 -56.94 38.79 40.01
N THR A 214 -56.62 37.53 39.72
CA THR A 214 -55.52 36.80 40.35
C THR A 214 -54.75 36.02 39.29
N VAL A 215 -53.42 35.95 39.42
CA VAL A 215 -52.58 35.17 38.51
C VAL A 215 -52.44 33.74 39.02
N VAL A 216 -52.71 32.77 38.16
CA VAL A 216 -52.40 31.36 38.42
C VAL A 216 -51.06 31.03 37.78
N ASN A 217 -50.15 30.44 38.57
CA ASN A 217 -48.82 30.07 38.10
C ASN A 217 -48.60 28.56 38.13
N PHE A 218 -48.13 28.02 37.01
CA PHE A 218 -47.72 26.63 36.91
C PHE A 218 -46.25 26.53 36.52
N SER A 219 -45.56 25.51 37.04
CA SER A 219 -44.21 25.14 36.62
C SER A 219 -44.27 23.80 35.90
N VAL A 220 -43.75 23.73 34.67
CA VAL A 220 -43.78 22.55 33.81
C VAL A 220 -42.39 22.26 33.26
N GLY A 221 -42.03 20.99 33.16
CA GLY A 221 -40.74 20.55 32.63
C GLY A 221 -40.28 19.20 33.20
N PRO A 222 -39.24 18.58 32.60
CA PRO A 222 -38.59 19.00 31.36
C PRO A 222 -39.50 18.80 30.15
N LEU A 223 -39.47 19.76 29.23
CA LEU A 223 -40.26 19.70 28.01
C LEU A 223 -39.51 18.94 26.91
N GLY A 224 -40.26 18.24 26.05
CA GLY A 224 -39.71 17.53 24.90
C GLY A 224 -39.80 18.34 23.61
N GLU A 225 -38.85 18.12 22.69
CA GLU A 225 -38.89 18.69 21.33
C GLU A 225 -40.23 18.42 20.61
N GLY A 226 -40.75 19.43 19.91
CA GLY A 226 -41.99 19.36 19.14
C GLY A 226 -43.03 20.39 19.57
N SER A 227 -44.24 20.28 19.03
CA SER A 227 -45.35 21.18 19.41
C SER A 227 -46.05 20.64 20.65
N VAL A 228 -46.08 21.44 21.72
CA VAL A 228 -46.73 21.10 22.98
C VAL A 228 -47.93 22.00 23.19
N VAL A 229 -49.07 21.39 23.51
CA VAL A 229 -50.31 22.12 23.83
C VAL A 229 -50.46 22.21 25.34
N PHE A 230 -50.46 23.44 25.86
CA PHE A 230 -50.82 23.75 27.23
C PHE A 230 -52.29 24.14 27.30
N SER A 231 -53.05 23.54 28.20
CA SER A 231 -54.42 23.97 28.47
C SER A 231 -54.65 24.14 29.96
N ILE A 232 -55.31 25.24 30.33
CA ILE A 232 -55.67 25.55 31.71
C ILE A 232 -57.18 25.46 31.79
N GLU A 233 -57.66 24.60 32.68
CA GLU A 233 -59.09 24.38 32.93
C GLU A 233 -59.42 24.81 34.36
N MET A 234 -60.43 25.67 34.50
CA MET A 234 -60.94 26.11 35.80
C MET A 234 -62.17 25.27 36.15
N ASP A 235 -62.06 24.48 37.22
CA ASP A 235 -63.14 23.65 37.71
C ASP A 235 -63.63 24.11 39.08
N ASN A 236 -64.90 23.84 39.37
CA ASN A 236 -65.42 23.85 40.72
C ASN A 236 -65.93 22.44 41.04
N GLY A 237 -65.00 21.56 41.41
CA GLY A 237 -65.27 20.15 41.68
C GLY A 237 -65.29 19.32 40.39
N SER A 238 -66.47 19.05 39.84
CA SER A 238 -66.63 18.26 38.59
C SER A 238 -67.22 19.06 37.43
N ASN A 239 -67.52 20.34 37.65
CA ASN A 239 -68.06 21.23 36.64
C ASN A 239 -66.93 22.11 36.11
N LEU A 240 -66.64 22.00 34.82
CA LEU A 240 -65.76 22.90 34.09
C LEU A 240 -66.48 24.25 33.92
N ILE A 241 -65.81 25.33 34.32
CA ILE A 241 -66.34 26.70 34.22
C ILE A 241 -65.81 27.37 32.97
N ASP A 242 -64.50 27.37 32.81
CA ASP A 242 -63.81 27.96 31.68
C ASP A 242 -62.52 27.20 31.37
N SER A 243 -62.06 27.28 30.12
CA SER A 243 -60.85 26.60 29.66
C SER A 243 -60.18 27.36 28.52
N GLY A 244 -58.86 27.46 28.57
CA GLY A 244 -58.03 27.98 27.49
C GLY A 244 -57.00 26.96 27.04
N SER A 245 -56.51 27.08 25.80
CA SER A 245 -55.38 26.28 25.32
C SER A 245 -54.51 27.05 24.35
N ILE A 246 -53.19 26.91 24.48
CA ILE A 246 -52.16 27.47 23.58
C ILE A 246 -51.20 26.37 23.14
N SER A 247 -50.80 26.42 21.87
CA SER A 247 -49.74 25.55 21.32
C SER A 247 -48.44 26.32 21.31
N VAL A 248 -47.37 25.69 21.79
CA VAL A 248 -46.03 26.26 21.79
C VAL A 248 -45.05 25.28 21.17
N ASP A 249 -44.19 25.77 20.27
CA ASP A 249 -43.19 24.96 19.61
C ASP A 249 -41.89 24.98 20.41
N ILE A 250 -41.39 23.77 20.69
CA ILE A 250 -40.18 23.51 21.46
C ILE A 250 -39.10 23.07 20.49
N GLY A 251 -38.05 23.89 20.40
CA GLY A 251 -36.93 23.65 19.50
C GLY A 251 -36.06 22.46 19.92
N PRO A 252 -35.19 22.00 19.01
CA PRO A 252 -34.17 21.02 19.35
C PRO A 252 -33.23 21.54 20.47
N PRO A 253 -32.52 20.66 21.19
CA PRO A 253 -31.42 21.09 22.05
C PRO A 253 -30.34 21.77 21.21
N PRO A 254 -29.39 22.51 21.80
CA PRO A 254 -28.26 23.06 21.04
C PRO A 254 -27.52 21.93 20.31
N LEU A 255 -27.56 21.96 18.97
CA LEU A 255 -26.92 20.96 18.10
C LEU A 255 -25.71 21.58 17.36
N PRO A 256 -24.75 20.75 16.94
CA PRO A 256 -23.72 21.17 16.02
C PRO A 256 -24.29 21.24 14.61
N ARG A 257 -23.74 22.14 13.79
CA ARG A 257 -24.12 22.33 12.39
C ARG A 257 -22.86 22.41 11.52
N PRO A 258 -22.19 21.27 11.27
CA PRO A 258 -21.05 21.22 10.37
C PRO A 258 -21.48 21.50 8.93
N THR A 259 -20.70 22.33 8.24
CA THR A 259 -20.89 22.68 6.84
C THR A 259 -19.58 22.42 6.09
N MET A 260 -19.58 21.36 5.27
CA MET A 260 -18.43 20.96 4.47
C MET A 260 -18.43 21.65 3.12
N HIS A 261 -17.26 22.14 2.73
CA HIS A 261 -16.94 22.63 1.39
C HIS A 261 -15.69 21.95 0.87
N LEU A 262 -15.68 21.69 -0.44
CA LEU A 262 -14.62 21.00 -1.15
C LEU A 262 -14.22 21.86 -2.36
N GLU A 263 -12.95 22.25 -2.44
CA GLU A 263 -12.43 23.16 -3.48
C GLU A 263 -11.14 22.61 -4.09
N GLU A 264 -11.05 22.64 -5.43
CA GLU A 264 -9.83 22.29 -6.18
C GLU A 264 -8.97 23.54 -6.37
N ILE A 265 -7.70 23.47 -5.96
CA ILE A 265 -6.72 24.53 -6.13
C ILE A 265 -6.14 24.42 -7.54
N GLY A 266 -6.68 25.24 -8.45
CA GLY A 266 -6.31 25.24 -9.87
C GLY A 266 -7.38 24.50 -10.67
N SER A 267 -8.28 25.24 -11.32
CA SER A 267 -9.37 24.65 -12.07
C SER A 267 -8.86 24.07 -13.39
N ASN A 268 -9.24 22.80 -13.68
CA ASN A 268 -8.98 22.02 -14.90
C ASN A 268 -7.75 21.10 -14.84
N SER A 269 -7.75 20.14 -13.93
CA SER A 269 -6.79 19.03 -13.97
C SER A 269 -7.14 18.04 -15.09
N GLU A 270 -6.16 17.71 -15.94
CA GLU A 270 -6.29 16.68 -16.96
C GLU A 270 -6.00 15.28 -16.38
N LEU A 271 -6.28 14.24 -17.17
CA LEU A 271 -6.01 12.86 -16.78
C LEU A 271 -4.53 12.66 -16.45
N GLY A 272 -4.23 12.21 -15.23
CA GLY A 272 -2.87 11.99 -14.76
C GLY A 272 -2.23 13.16 -14.00
N ASP A 273 -2.87 14.34 -13.97
CA ASP A 273 -2.37 15.48 -13.20
C ASP A 273 -2.51 15.25 -11.69
N SER A 274 -1.63 15.87 -10.90
CA SER A 274 -1.80 15.95 -9.45
C SER A 274 -2.69 17.14 -9.08
N ALA A 275 -3.96 16.87 -8.72
CA ALA A 275 -4.89 17.88 -8.24
C ALA A 275 -4.74 18.10 -6.73
N ASN A 276 -4.61 19.36 -6.34
CA ASN A 276 -4.58 19.77 -4.94
C ASN A 276 -5.98 20.17 -4.50
N TRP A 277 -6.48 19.55 -3.44
CA TRP A 277 -7.81 19.80 -2.90
C TRP A 277 -7.71 20.40 -1.51
N THR A 278 -8.63 21.31 -1.21
CA THR A 278 -8.89 21.82 0.14
C THR A 278 -10.26 21.32 0.57
N VAL A 279 -10.30 20.56 1.68
CA VAL A 279 -11.54 20.27 2.41
C VAL A 279 -11.62 21.25 3.56
N GLY A 280 -12.71 22.00 3.61
CA GLY A 280 -13.02 22.82 4.76
C GLY A 280 -14.32 22.40 5.43
N ILE A 281 -14.34 22.45 6.75
CA ILE A 281 -15.52 22.17 7.57
C ILE A 281 -15.67 23.34 8.54
N GLU A 282 -16.84 23.95 8.58
CA GLU A 282 -17.17 25.02 9.53
C GLU A 282 -18.35 24.59 10.39
N ASN A 283 -18.21 24.73 11.71
CA ASN A 283 -19.32 24.50 12.63
C ASN A 283 -20.09 25.80 12.88
N THR A 284 -21.19 25.98 12.16
CA THR A 284 -22.09 27.13 12.33
C THR A 284 -23.15 26.91 13.41
N GLY A 285 -23.08 25.78 14.11
CA GLY A 285 -24.03 25.38 15.14
C GLY A 285 -23.73 25.99 16.51
N GLU A 286 -24.47 25.53 17.50
CA GLU A 286 -24.43 26.10 18.86
C GLU A 286 -23.72 25.20 19.88
N SER A 287 -23.51 23.92 19.54
CA SER A 287 -22.72 23.00 20.34
C SER A 287 -21.42 22.64 19.62
N VAL A 288 -20.50 22.06 20.40
CA VAL A 288 -19.27 21.47 19.87
C VAL A 288 -19.64 20.32 18.93
N PHE A 289 -18.95 20.21 17.80
CA PHE A 289 -19.06 19.09 16.88
C PHE A 289 -17.90 18.12 17.13
N HIS A 290 -18.22 16.84 17.33
CA HIS A 290 -17.24 15.75 17.35
C HIS A 290 -17.51 14.77 16.22
N GLY A 291 -16.54 14.56 15.34
CA GLY A 291 -16.70 13.67 14.19
C GLY A 291 -15.39 13.21 13.57
N VAL A 292 -15.50 12.46 12.48
CA VAL A 292 -14.38 11.97 11.68
C VAL A 292 -14.57 12.41 10.24
N LEU A 293 -13.55 13.06 9.68
CA LEU A 293 -13.48 13.34 8.25
C LEU A 293 -12.83 12.14 7.55
N HIS A 294 -13.56 11.60 6.59
CA HIS A 294 -13.17 10.48 5.75
C HIS A 294 -13.30 10.90 4.27
N CYS A 295 -12.29 10.64 3.44
CA CYS A 295 -12.35 10.95 2.00
C CYS A 295 -11.76 9.82 1.16
N ASP A 296 -12.46 9.43 0.09
CA ASP A 296 -12.11 8.30 -0.78
C ASP A 296 -12.04 8.67 -2.26
N PHE A 297 -11.09 8.09 -3.01
CA PHE A 297 -10.96 8.32 -4.46
C PHE A 297 -10.12 7.30 -5.29
N PRO A 298 -10.71 6.54 -6.24
CA PRO A 298 -12.09 6.11 -6.41
C PRO A 298 -12.34 4.79 -5.67
N LEU A 299 -13.57 4.59 -5.20
CA LEU A 299 -14.09 3.37 -4.52
C LEU A 299 -13.11 2.74 -3.51
N ASP A 300 -13.19 3.20 -2.26
CA ASP A 300 -12.56 2.62 -1.06
C ASP A 300 -11.03 2.75 -0.95
N VAL A 301 -10.40 3.60 -1.77
CA VAL A 301 -9.02 4.06 -1.51
C VAL A 301 -9.08 5.29 -0.60
N GLU A 302 -8.86 5.06 0.68
CA GLU A 302 -8.90 6.08 1.72
C GLU A 302 -7.67 7.01 1.65
N PHE A 303 -7.90 8.32 1.53
CA PHE A 303 -6.83 9.35 1.54
C PHE A 303 -6.77 10.09 2.86
N ILE A 304 -7.92 10.32 3.48
CA ILE A 304 -8.04 11.05 4.74
C ILE A 304 -8.89 10.21 5.68
N ASN A 305 -8.37 10.03 6.90
CA ASN A 305 -9.11 9.53 8.05
C ASN A 305 -8.65 10.30 9.28
N GLN A 306 -9.40 11.32 9.67
CA GLN A 306 -8.99 12.20 10.76
C GLN A 306 -10.16 12.54 11.67
N SER A 307 -9.99 12.34 12.97
CA SER A 307 -10.92 12.83 13.97
C SER A 307 -10.82 14.35 14.10
N ILE A 308 -11.95 15.04 14.11
CA ILE A 308 -12.07 16.49 14.20
C ILE A 308 -12.97 16.85 15.38
N THR A 309 -12.63 17.95 16.06
CA THR A 309 -13.48 18.58 17.07
C THR A 309 -13.55 20.07 16.79
N LEU A 310 -14.74 20.62 16.59
CA LEU A 310 -14.95 22.03 16.25
C LEU A 310 -15.84 22.71 17.27
N GLN A 311 -15.35 23.79 17.86
CA GLN A 311 -16.16 24.69 18.67
C GLN A 311 -17.19 25.44 17.81
N PRO A 312 -18.26 26.00 18.40
CA PRO A 312 -19.17 26.89 17.70
C PRO A 312 -18.43 28.04 17.01
N ALA A 313 -18.73 28.31 15.74
CA ALA A 313 -18.09 29.29 14.87
C ALA A 313 -16.59 29.03 14.59
N GLU A 314 -16.10 27.82 14.82
CA GLU A 314 -14.76 27.39 14.42
C GLU A 314 -14.78 26.79 13.01
N ASN A 315 -13.72 27.05 12.25
CA ASN A 315 -13.47 26.44 10.96
C ASN A 315 -12.20 25.58 10.99
N PHE A 316 -12.22 24.51 10.20
CA PHE A 316 -11.10 23.63 9.97
C PHE A 316 -10.92 23.46 8.48
N SER A 317 -9.67 23.52 8.02
CA SER A 317 -9.32 23.30 6.62
C SER A 317 -8.10 22.41 6.55
N THR A 318 -8.14 21.40 5.69
CA THR A 318 -7.00 20.53 5.39
C THR A 318 -6.83 20.39 3.89
N ASN A 319 -5.58 20.22 3.46
CA ASN A 319 -5.24 20.07 2.05
C ASN A 319 -4.73 18.66 1.79
N PHE A 320 -5.11 18.09 0.66
CA PHE A 320 -4.59 16.81 0.18
C PHE A 320 -4.39 16.84 -1.32
N THR A 321 -3.56 15.93 -1.81
CA THR A 321 -3.22 15.85 -3.23
C THR A 321 -3.67 14.49 -3.74
N LEU A 322 -4.39 14.47 -4.86
CA LEU A 322 -4.79 13.24 -5.52
C LEU A 322 -4.32 13.26 -6.98
N LEU A 323 -4.17 12.09 -7.57
CA LEU A 323 -3.85 11.97 -8.99
C LEU A 323 -5.15 11.78 -9.78
N VAL A 324 -5.40 12.66 -10.72
CA VAL A 324 -6.68 12.79 -11.42
C VAL A 324 -6.91 11.61 -12.36
N ARG A 325 -8.01 10.90 -12.12
CA ARG A 325 -8.50 9.75 -12.91
C ARG A 325 -10.02 9.70 -12.88
N PRO A 326 -10.69 8.97 -13.79
CA PRO A 326 -12.14 8.88 -13.76
C PRO A 326 -12.63 8.27 -12.45
N GLY A 327 -13.62 8.91 -11.83
CA GLY A 327 -14.13 8.48 -10.54
C GLY A 327 -14.80 9.61 -9.79
N THR A 328 -15.41 9.28 -8.65
CA THR A 328 -16.02 10.26 -7.76
C THR A 328 -15.19 10.35 -6.48
N LEU A 329 -14.69 11.55 -6.18
CA LEU A 329 -14.11 11.89 -4.89
C LEU A 329 -15.28 12.15 -3.94
N THR A 330 -15.38 11.37 -2.87
CA THR A 330 -16.42 11.48 -1.85
C THR A 330 -15.77 11.76 -0.51
N CYS A 331 -16.14 12.88 0.13
CA CYS A 331 -15.74 13.22 1.49
C CYS A 331 -16.96 13.18 2.41
N HIS A 332 -16.83 12.44 3.51
CA HIS A 332 -17.82 12.23 4.55
C HIS A 332 -17.33 12.82 5.89
N CYS A 333 -18.24 13.44 6.63
CA CYS A 333 -18.01 13.86 8.01
C CYS A 333 -18.99 13.14 8.92
N ASP A 334 -18.55 12.00 9.44
CA ASP A 334 -19.38 11.14 10.27
C ASP A 334 -19.31 11.58 11.73
N SER A 335 -20.46 11.54 12.40
CA SER A 335 -20.57 11.82 13.83
C SER A 335 -21.58 10.88 14.48
N THR A 336 -21.34 10.54 15.75
CA THR A 336 -22.30 9.80 16.58
C THR A 336 -23.34 10.72 17.22
N GLU A 337 -23.18 12.04 17.09
CA GLU A 337 -24.03 13.04 17.70
C GLU A 337 -25.18 13.42 16.76
N ARG A 338 -26.28 13.92 17.34
CA ARG A 338 -27.39 14.45 16.54
C ARG A 338 -26.96 15.78 15.93
N LEU A 339 -26.99 15.88 14.61
CA LEU A 339 -26.65 17.09 13.88
C LEU A 339 -27.92 17.87 13.53
N HIS A 340 -27.76 19.14 13.19
CA HIS A 340 -28.85 19.92 12.61
C HIS A 340 -29.22 19.37 11.21
N ASP A 341 -30.51 19.36 10.85
CA ASP A 341 -31.04 18.75 9.61
C ASP A 341 -30.49 19.36 8.29
N ASP A 342 -29.97 20.59 8.36
CA ASP A 342 -29.38 21.31 7.22
C ASP A 342 -27.85 21.28 7.21
N SER A 343 -27.24 20.43 8.04
CA SER A 343 -25.79 20.21 8.06
C SER A 343 -25.35 19.56 6.75
N VAL A 344 -24.24 20.06 6.19
CA VAL A 344 -23.65 19.50 4.97
C VAL A 344 -22.45 18.65 5.39
N ILE A 345 -22.68 17.35 5.52
CA ILE A 345 -21.68 16.38 5.99
C ILE A 345 -21.09 15.52 4.87
N VAL A 346 -21.60 15.63 3.65
CA VAL A 346 -21.06 14.93 2.48
C VAL A 346 -20.84 15.92 1.35
N GLN A 347 -19.66 15.88 0.76
CA GLN A 347 -19.35 16.59 -0.48
C GLN A 347 -18.74 15.62 -1.48
N THR A 348 -19.10 15.80 -2.75
CA THR A 348 -18.65 14.91 -3.83
C THR A 348 -18.21 15.71 -5.03
N HIS A 349 -17.13 15.27 -5.66
CA HIS A 349 -16.67 15.80 -6.94
C HIS A 349 -16.45 14.64 -7.91
N ALA A 350 -17.07 14.70 -9.08
CA ALA A 350 -16.93 13.68 -10.11
C ALA A 350 -15.96 14.16 -11.20
N TYR A 351 -14.90 13.39 -11.42
CA TYR A 351 -14.05 13.52 -12.59
C TYR A 351 -14.65 12.71 -13.73
N ASP A 352 -15.40 13.39 -14.60
CA ASP A 352 -15.90 12.84 -15.85
C ASP A 352 -14.92 13.20 -16.98
N MET A 353 -14.04 12.26 -17.29
CA MET A 353 -13.07 12.36 -18.37
C MET A 353 -12.93 11.02 -19.06
N ALA A 354 -12.66 11.08 -20.37
CA ALA A 354 -12.36 9.87 -21.12
C ALA A 354 -10.97 9.36 -20.74
N ALA A 355 -10.87 8.06 -20.44
CA ALA A 355 -9.63 7.40 -20.05
C ALA A 355 -9.63 5.95 -20.53
N GLY A 356 -8.56 5.21 -20.23
CA GLY A 356 -8.57 3.76 -20.33
C GLY A 356 -9.58 3.15 -19.36
N HIS A 357 -10.06 1.95 -19.69
CA HIS A 357 -10.93 1.14 -18.83
C HIS A 357 -10.33 -0.26 -18.72
N ILE A 358 -9.61 -0.50 -17.63
CA ILE A 358 -8.89 -1.74 -17.37
C ILE A 358 -9.84 -2.74 -16.72
N MET A 359 -10.07 -3.84 -17.41
CA MET A 359 -10.89 -4.96 -16.96
C MET A 359 -10.14 -6.27 -17.13
N ARG A 360 -10.55 -7.31 -16.42
CA ARG A 360 -9.96 -8.64 -16.65
C ARG A 360 -10.32 -9.15 -18.05
N ALA A 361 -9.35 -9.77 -18.70
CA ALA A 361 -9.58 -10.55 -19.91
C ALA A 361 -9.60 -12.03 -19.54
N GLY A 362 -10.79 -12.63 -19.50
CA GLY A 362 -10.97 -14.05 -19.20
C GLY A 362 -11.71 -14.33 -17.89
N SER A 363 -11.99 -15.60 -17.61
CA SER A 363 -12.74 -16.04 -16.43
C SER A 363 -11.86 -16.30 -15.21
N ASP A 364 -10.61 -16.70 -15.43
CA ASP A 364 -9.68 -17.07 -14.37
C ASP A 364 -8.92 -15.81 -13.94
N GLY A 365 -8.92 -15.50 -12.64
CA GLY A 365 -8.27 -14.32 -12.07
C GLY A 365 -6.74 -14.40 -12.11
N LEU A 366 -6.07 -14.08 -11.00
CA LEU A 366 -4.62 -14.34 -10.90
C LEU A 366 -4.34 -15.84 -11.04
N THR A 367 -3.53 -16.21 -12.03
CA THR A 367 -3.07 -17.57 -12.26
C THR A 367 -1.67 -17.77 -11.70
N ILE A 368 -1.42 -18.97 -11.19
CA ILE A 368 -0.11 -19.41 -10.70
C ILE A 368 0.27 -20.65 -11.50
N THR A 369 1.40 -20.62 -12.17
CA THR A 369 1.88 -21.75 -12.97
C THR A 369 3.01 -22.48 -12.23
N GLY A 370 2.91 -23.81 -12.12
CA GLY A 370 3.93 -24.67 -11.50
C GLY A 370 3.64 -25.07 -10.05
N GLY A 371 4.68 -25.57 -9.38
CA GLY A 371 4.66 -26.03 -7.99
C GLY A 371 4.57 -27.55 -7.82
N PRO A 372 4.85 -28.07 -6.60
CA PRO A 372 4.91 -27.35 -5.31
C PRO A 372 6.13 -26.43 -5.08
N PHE A 373 5.85 -25.22 -4.60
CA PHE A 373 6.86 -24.20 -4.28
C PHE A 373 7.48 -24.41 -2.90
N HIS A 374 8.76 -24.09 -2.76
CA HIS A 374 9.53 -24.07 -1.53
C HIS A 374 9.99 -22.64 -1.22
N VAL A 375 10.33 -22.36 0.04
CA VAL A 375 10.95 -21.08 0.42
C VAL A 375 12.25 -20.91 -0.37
N GLY A 376 12.37 -19.77 -1.04
CA GLY A 376 13.49 -19.50 -1.95
C GLY A 376 13.19 -19.70 -3.43
N ASP A 377 12.00 -20.22 -3.77
CA ASP A 377 11.51 -20.29 -5.14
C ASP A 377 10.91 -18.97 -5.59
N SER A 378 10.98 -18.73 -6.90
CA SER A 378 10.23 -17.66 -7.57
C SER A 378 8.89 -18.22 -8.06
N ILE A 379 7.80 -17.67 -7.54
CA ILE A 379 6.43 -18.07 -7.88
C ILE A 379 5.99 -17.26 -9.10
N PRO A 380 5.71 -17.88 -10.26
CA PRO A 380 5.22 -17.17 -11.42
C PRO A 380 3.75 -16.82 -11.23
N LEU A 381 3.46 -15.53 -11.25
CA LEU A 381 2.12 -14.97 -11.17
C LEU A 381 1.79 -14.33 -12.51
N ALA A 382 0.59 -14.61 -13.04
CA ALA A 382 0.16 -14.05 -14.31
C ALA A 382 -1.34 -13.71 -14.30
N ILE A 383 -1.70 -12.57 -14.89
CA ILE A 383 -3.10 -12.17 -15.09
C ILE A 383 -3.25 -11.46 -16.42
N LEU A 384 -4.32 -11.78 -17.14
CA LEU A 384 -4.64 -11.15 -18.41
C LEU A 384 -5.61 -9.98 -18.19
N VAL A 385 -5.21 -8.80 -18.65
CA VAL A 385 -5.99 -7.56 -18.54
C VAL A 385 -6.29 -7.01 -19.94
N HIS A 386 -7.41 -6.30 -20.07
CA HIS A 386 -7.87 -5.68 -21.31
C HIS A 386 -8.23 -4.23 -21.06
N ASN A 387 -7.84 -3.37 -21.99
CA ASN A 387 -8.27 -1.98 -21.99
C ASN A 387 -9.46 -1.79 -22.95
N GLY A 388 -10.66 -1.75 -22.39
CA GLY A 388 -11.91 -1.50 -23.10
C GLY A 388 -12.32 -0.02 -23.15
N GLY A 389 -11.44 0.90 -22.74
CA GLY A 389 -11.72 2.34 -22.71
C GLY A 389 -11.42 3.03 -24.03
N ASP A 390 -11.54 4.35 -24.04
CA ASP A 390 -11.32 5.18 -25.24
C ASP A 390 -9.87 5.67 -25.38
N PHE A 391 -9.06 5.52 -24.33
CA PHE A 391 -7.66 5.97 -24.28
C PHE A 391 -6.72 4.85 -23.81
N SER A 392 -5.44 4.98 -24.13
CA SER A 392 -4.41 4.08 -23.59
C SER A 392 -4.31 4.21 -22.07
N GLY A 393 -4.03 3.10 -21.39
CA GLY A 393 -4.04 3.03 -19.94
C GLY A 393 -2.88 2.23 -19.38
N GLU A 394 -2.31 2.66 -18.26
CA GLU A 394 -1.32 1.91 -17.49
C GLU A 394 -2.02 0.96 -16.52
N ALA A 395 -1.62 -0.31 -16.47
CA ALA A 395 -2.09 -1.26 -15.49
C ALA A 395 -0.90 -1.87 -14.76
N SER A 396 -0.96 -1.87 -13.42
CA SER A 396 0.06 -2.42 -12.54
C SER A 396 -0.53 -3.50 -11.65
N LEU A 397 0.12 -4.67 -11.61
CA LEU A 397 -0.23 -5.78 -10.72
C LEU A 397 0.42 -5.57 -9.36
N GLU A 398 -0.40 -5.37 -8.34
CA GLU A 398 0.03 -5.32 -6.95
C GLU A 398 -0.43 -6.55 -6.18
N ILE A 399 0.45 -7.08 -5.31
CA ILE A 399 0.13 -8.20 -4.44
C ILE A 399 0.50 -7.93 -2.99
N ARG A 400 -0.11 -8.70 -2.10
CA ARG A 400 0.19 -8.74 -0.67
C ARG A 400 0.05 -10.16 -0.15
N GLU A 401 1.05 -10.63 0.58
CA GLU A 401 1.06 -11.97 1.18
C GLU A 401 0.69 -11.91 2.67
N SER A 402 -0.21 -12.79 3.12
CA SER A 402 -0.59 -12.95 4.52
C SER A 402 -0.73 -14.43 4.92
N PRO A 403 -0.63 -14.78 6.22
CA PRO A 403 -0.91 -16.13 6.69
C PRO A 403 -2.40 -16.47 6.49
N LEU A 404 -2.72 -17.70 6.07
CA LEU A 404 -4.12 -18.10 5.91
C LEU A 404 -4.87 -18.00 7.26
N GLY A 405 -6.02 -17.29 7.27
CA GLY A 405 -6.85 -17.10 8.48
C GLY A 405 -6.46 -15.91 9.37
N SER A 406 -5.47 -15.12 8.98
CA SER A 406 -5.17 -13.82 9.59
C SER A 406 -6.27 -12.81 9.26
N SER A 407 -6.97 -12.27 10.27
CA SER A 407 -7.86 -11.12 10.09
C SER A 407 -7.11 -9.78 10.03
N SER A 408 -5.82 -9.77 10.37
CA SER A 408 -4.97 -8.59 10.25
C SER A 408 -4.39 -8.52 8.84
N GLN A 409 -4.87 -7.56 8.04
CA GLN A 409 -4.28 -7.14 6.77
C GLN A 409 -2.97 -6.40 7.02
N ASN A 410 -1.99 -7.07 7.64
CA ASN A 410 -0.68 -6.50 7.88
C ASN A 410 0.25 -6.89 6.74
N GLY A 411 0.45 -5.96 5.81
CA GLY A 411 1.40 -6.09 4.70
C GLY A 411 1.30 -4.87 3.79
N SER A 412 2.44 -4.37 3.33
CA SER A 412 2.46 -3.38 2.24
C SER A 412 2.10 -4.07 0.94
N TRP A 413 1.36 -3.39 0.07
CA TRP A 413 1.23 -3.79 -1.32
C TRP A 413 2.59 -3.69 -2.00
N VAL A 414 2.92 -4.69 -2.82
CA VAL A 414 4.13 -4.74 -3.63
C VAL A 414 3.71 -4.74 -5.10
N ALA A 415 4.09 -3.69 -5.83
CA ALA A 415 3.92 -3.62 -7.27
C ALA A 415 4.95 -4.54 -7.94
N LEU A 416 4.48 -5.42 -8.82
CA LEU A 416 5.31 -6.44 -9.46
C LEU A 416 5.63 -6.13 -10.92
N ASP A 417 4.61 -5.83 -11.73
CA ASP A 417 4.73 -5.51 -13.15
C ASP A 417 3.76 -4.37 -13.47
N SER A 418 4.20 -3.41 -14.29
CA SER A 418 3.38 -2.31 -14.79
C SER A 418 3.56 -2.16 -16.29
N ARG A 419 2.45 -2.12 -17.03
CA ARG A 419 2.48 -2.01 -18.49
C ARG A 419 1.42 -1.06 -19.00
N ASN A 420 1.72 -0.44 -20.14
CA ASN A 420 0.75 0.36 -20.88
C ASN A 420 -0.03 -0.51 -21.87
N LEU A 421 -1.35 -0.37 -21.85
CA LEU A 421 -2.30 -1.02 -22.74
C LEU A 421 -2.90 0.00 -23.69
N GLU A 422 -2.70 -0.22 -24.99
CA GLU A 422 -3.42 0.52 -26.03
C GLU A 422 -4.92 0.22 -26.02
N VAL A 423 -5.70 1.10 -26.63
CA VAL A 423 -7.16 0.97 -26.74
C VAL A 423 -7.53 -0.33 -27.44
N GLY A 424 -8.38 -1.14 -26.80
CA GLY A 424 -8.85 -2.42 -27.33
C GLY A 424 -7.80 -3.54 -27.28
N SER A 425 -6.64 -3.32 -26.67
CA SER A 425 -5.60 -4.36 -26.50
C SER A 425 -5.82 -5.19 -25.23
N SER A 426 -5.36 -6.44 -25.28
CA SER A 426 -5.26 -7.33 -24.13
C SER A 426 -3.81 -7.71 -23.91
N LEU A 427 -3.34 -7.64 -22.68
CA LEU A 427 -1.95 -7.90 -22.31
C LEU A 427 -1.88 -8.71 -21.01
N GLU A 428 -0.87 -9.55 -20.91
CA GLU A 428 -0.56 -10.30 -19.68
C GLU A 428 0.36 -9.46 -18.79
N LEU A 429 -0.05 -9.26 -17.53
CA LEU A 429 0.80 -8.77 -16.47
C LEU A 429 1.36 -9.98 -15.72
N SER A 430 2.67 -10.18 -15.80
CA SER A 430 3.33 -11.38 -15.30
C SER A 430 4.54 -11.01 -14.44
N ALA A 431 4.72 -11.69 -13.31
CA ALA A 431 5.85 -11.44 -12.44
C ALA A 431 6.28 -12.66 -11.63
N GLN A 432 7.53 -12.63 -11.16
CA GLN A 432 8.14 -13.66 -10.33
C GLN A 432 8.15 -13.19 -8.87
N TYR A 433 7.40 -13.86 -8.00
CA TYR A 433 7.28 -13.49 -6.59
C TYR A 433 8.09 -14.44 -5.68
N PRO A 434 9.12 -13.95 -4.97
CA PRO A 434 9.91 -14.78 -4.06
C PRO A 434 9.22 -14.89 -2.68
N SER A 435 8.71 -16.08 -2.33
CA SER A 435 8.18 -16.30 -0.98
C SER A 435 9.31 -16.63 0.01
N THR A 436 9.29 -15.96 1.16
CA THR A 436 10.33 -16.07 2.20
C THR A 436 9.90 -16.88 3.42
N ILE A 437 8.62 -17.25 3.51
CA ILE A 437 8.05 -17.90 4.68
C ILE A 437 7.32 -19.18 4.25
N ALA A 438 7.57 -20.29 4.95
CA ALA A 438 6.87 -21.56 4.70
C ALA A 438 5.46 -21.57 5.32
N GLY A 439 4.61 -22.46 4.82
CA GLY A 439 3.26 -22.73 5.31
C GLY A 439 2.17 -22.38 4.30
N GLU A 440 0.92 -22.45 4.75
CA GLU A 440 -0.25 -22.08 3.97
C GLU A 440 -0.42 -20.55 3.98
N ARG A 441 -0.34 -19.96 2.79
CA ARG A 441 -0.26 -18.51 2.57
C ARG A 441 -1.41 -18.05 1.70
N MET A 442 -1.86 -16.84 1.92
CA MET A 442 -2.88 -16.17 1.13
C MET A 442 -2.22 -15.01 0.40
N ILE A 443 -2.28 -15.03 -0.94
CA ILE A 443 -1.85 -13.92 -1.78
C ILE A 443 -3.10 -13.16 -2.18
N GLU A 444 -3.23 -11.94 -1.67
CA GLU A 444 -4.20 -10.96 -2.14
C GLU A 444 -3.58 -10.20 -3.31
N TRP A 445 -4.36 -9.93 -4.34
CA TRP A 445 -3.90 -9.24 -5.54
C TRP A 445 -4.92 -8.21 -6.00
N ARG A 446 -4.44 -7.16 -6.65
CA ARG A 446 -5.26 -6.15 -7.30
C ARG A 446 -4.54 -5.55 -8.49
N ILE A 447 -5.30 -5.05 -9.45
CA ILE A 447 -4.79 -4.18 -10.51
C ILE A 447 -5.01 -2.74 -10.08
N VAL A 448 -3.97 -1.92 -10.21
CA VAL A 448 -4.06 -0.47 -10.02
C VAL A 448 -3.67 0.22 -11.31
N SER A 449 -4.26 1.39 -11.54
CA SER A 449 -3.92 2.26 -12.67
C SER A 449 -3.74 3.69 -12.19
N SER A 450 -2.72 4.34 -12.74
CA SER A 450 -2.46 5.76 -12.58
C SER A 450 -3.43 6.62 -13.42
N ASN A 451 -3.78 6.18 -14.63
CA ASN A 451 -4.43 7.01 -15.64
C ASN A 451 -5.69 6.37 -16.25
N SER A 452 -6.24 5.32 -15.64
CA SER A 452 -7.39 4.60 -16.17
C SER A 452 -8.38 4.22 -15.08
N LEU A 453 -9.63 4.04 -15.48
CA LEU A 453 -10.64 3.41 -14.63
C LEU A 453 -10.34 1.92 -14.54
N VAL A 454 -10.33 1.36 -13.33
CA VAL A 454 -10.14 -0.08 -13.10
C VAL A 454 -11.49 -0.69 -12.71
N SER A 455 -11.87 -1.78 -13.36
CA SER A 455 -13.12 -2.47 -13.07
C SER A 455 -13.10 -3.12 -11.68
N GLU A 456 -14.28 -3.22 -11.05
CA GLU A 456 -14.45 -3.80 -9.71
C GLU A 456 -14.04 -5.27 -9.63
N ASP A 457 -13.88 -5.95 -10.76
CA ASP A 457 -13.50 -7.35 -10.77
C ASP A 457 -11.97 -7.58 -10.85
N CYS A 458 -11.17 -6.51 -10.87
CA CYS A 458 -9.71 -6.55 -10.96
C CYS A 458 -9.00 -6.73 -9.60
N PHE A 459 -9.62 -7.41 -8.64
CA PHE A 459 -9.00 -7.79 -7.37
C PHE A 459 -9.43 -9.19 -6.94
N GLY A 460 -8.65 -9.81 -6.05
CA GLY A 460 -8.99 -11.13 -5.52
C GLY A 460 -7.95 -11.70 -4.55
N GLN A 461 -8.13 -12.98 -4.21
CA GLN A 461 -7.25 -13.72 -3.31
C GLN A 461 -7.04 -15.15 -3.82
N ILE A 462 -5.85 -15.70 -3.58
CA ILE A 462 -5.49 -17.08 -3.89
C ILE A 462 -4.67 -17.70 -2.74
N SER A 463 -4.97 -18.95 -2.39
CA SER A 463 -4.22 -19.69 -1.37
C SER A 463 -3.10 -20.50 -2.00
N LEU A 464 -1.89 -20.37 -1.45
CA LEU A 464 -0.68 -21.07 -1.89
C LEU A 464 -0.02 -21.78 -0.71
N ASN A 465 0.40 -23.04 -0.89
CA ASN A 465 1.16 -23.76 0.13
C ASN A 465 2.65 -23.77 -0.23
N VAL A 466 3.47 -23.09 0.58
CA VAL A 466 4.92 -22.97 0.38
C VAL A 466 5.65 -23.91 1.34
N GLN A 467 6.41 -24.85 0.82
CA GLN A 467 7.19 -25.82 1.61
C GLN A 467 8.48 -25.17 2.16
N PRO A 468 9.10 -25.72 3.23
CA PRO A 468 10.41 -25.25 3.69
C PRO A 468 11.50 -25.36 2.60
N SER A 469 12.51 -24.49 2.62
CA SER A 469 13.64 -24.54 1.66
C SER A 469 14.32 -25.92 1.66
N GLN A 470 14.67 -26.43 0.48
CA GLN A 470 15.36 -27.71 0.32
C GLN A 470 16.84 -27.61 0.71
N SER A 471 17.37 -28.63 1.39
CA SER A 471 18.81 -28.77 1.63
C SER A 471 19.49 -29.46 0.44
N LEU A 472 20.68 -28.95 0.09
CA LEU A 472 21.58 -29.45 -0.94
C LEU A 472 22.93 -29.78 -0.30
N GLU A 473 23.45 -30.98 -0.53
CA GLU A 473 24.73 -31.43 0.02
C GLU A 473 25.51 -32.21 -1.03
N VAL A 474 26.84 -32.17 -0.92
CA VAL A 474 27.76 -32.96 -1.73
C VAL A 474 28.89 -33.46 -0.84
N VAL A 475 29.31 -34.71 -1.06
CA VAL A 475 30.42 -35.34 -0.34
C VAL A 475 31.33 -36.03 -1.34
N MET A 476 32.62 -35.77 -1.27
CA MET A 476 33.64 -36.48 -2.03
C MET A 476 33.91 -37.84 -1.38
N ASP A 477 33.59 -38.92 -2.10
CA ASP A 477 33.66 -40.28 -1.57
C ASP A 477 35.06 -40.88 -1.73
N SER A 478 35.58 -40.87 -2.97
CA SER A 478 36.85 -41.50 -3.30
C SER A 478 37.48 -40.91 -4.57
N TYR A 479 38.74 -41.26 -4.83
CA TYR A 479 39.40 -40.94 -6.10
C TYR A 479 40.36 -42.07 -6.50
N THR A 480 40.60 -42.19 -7.80
CA THR A 480 41.65 -43.03 -8.37
C THR A 480 42.49 -42.20 -9.32
N TRP A 481 43.81 -42.10 -9.06
CA TRP A 481 44.72 -41.36 -9.93
C TRP A 481 45.80 -42.29 -10.49
N THR A 482 45.82 -42.46 -11.81
CA THR A 482 46.87 -43.22 -12.52
C THR A 482 47.51 -42.38 -13.62
N LEU A 483 48.72 -42.76 -14.05
CA LEU A 483 49.38 -42.08 -15.17
C LEU A 483 48.70 -42.37 -16.52
N SER A 484 48.01 -43.50 -16.67
CA SER A 484 47.38 -43.91 -17.93
C SER A 484 45.99 -43.32 -18.12
N GLU A 485 45.17 -43.38 -17.07
CA GLU A 485 43.74 -43.02 -17.14
C GLU A 485 43.48 -41.62 -16.59
N GLY A 486 44.41 -41.05 -15.81
CA GLY A 486 44.22 -39.72 -15.23
C GLY A 486 43.64 -39.79 -13.83
N LEU A 487 42.99 -38.71 -13.42
CA LEU A 487 42.34 -38.55 -12.12
C LEU A 487 40.83 -38.76 -12.28
N ASP A 488 40.33 -39.88 -11.81
CA ASP A 488 38.90 -40.13 -11.65
C ASP A 488 38.48 -39.82 -10.21
N VAL A 489 37.34 -39.15 -10.05
CA VAL A 489 36.77 -38.79 -8.76
C VAL A 489 35.33 -39.29 -8.65
N GLU A 490 34.96 -39.73 -7.45
CA GLU A 490 33.62 -40.21 -7.12
C GLU A 490 33.07 -39.37 -5.96
N PHE A 491 31.86 -38.86 -6.11
CA PHE A 491 31.19 -38.06 -5.10
C PHE A 491 29.68 -38.32 -5.07
N THR A 492 29.08 -38.16 -3.89
CA THR A 492 27.66 -38.34 -3.67
C THR A 492 26.99 -36.99 -3.45
N THR A 493 25.98 -36.74 -4.25
CA THR A 493 25.08 -35.57 -4.14
C THR A 493 23.83 -35.96 -3.37
N SER A 494 23.32 -35.07 -2.52
CA SER A 494 22.08 -35.30 -1.76
C SER A 494 21.14 -34.09 -1.86
N LEU A 495 19.87 -34.34 -2.17
CA LEU A 495 18.80 -33.34 -2.23
C LEU A 495 17.64 -33.80 -1.33
N SER A 496 17.19 -32.92 -0.43
CA SER A 496 16.04 -33.21 0.42
C SER A 496 14.72 -33.40 -0.36
N SER A 497 13.71 -33.97 0.29
CA SER A 497 12.37 -34.18 -0.29
C SER A 497 11.78 -32.89 -0.85
N GLY A 498 11.13 -32.96 -2.00
CA GLY A 498 10.52 -31.80 -2.65
C GLY A 498 10.50 -31.98 -4.16
N GLU A 499 10.65 -30.88 -4.90
CA GLU A 499 10.81 -30.92 -6.36
C GLU A 499 12.23 -31.29 -6.77
N SER A 500 12.38 -31.75 -8.01
CA SER A 500 13.68 -31.91 -8.64
C SER A 500 14.27 -30.54 -8.96
N ARG A 501 15.56 -30.35 -8.71
CA ARG A 501 16.22 -29.06 -8.80
C ARG A 501 17.33 -29.06 -9.83
N GLU A 502 17.44 -27.96 -10.56
CA GLU A 502 18.59 -27.70 -11.41
C GLU A 502 19.71 -27.05 -10.59
N VAL A 503 20.93 -27.56 -10.76
CA VAL A 503 22.13 -27.04 -10.10
C VAL A 503 23.29 -26.98 -11.08
N LEU A 504 24.17 -25.99 -10.91
CA LEU A 504 25.46 -25.95 -11.58
C LEU A 504 26.43 -26.83 -10.79
N LEU A 505 26.85 -27.94 -11.39
CA LEU A 505 27.92 -28.78 -10.91
C LEU A 505 29.26 -28.24 -11.45
N GLU A 506 30.14 -27.88 -10.52
CA GLU A 506 31.53 -27.58 -10.81
C GLU A 506 32.41 -28.60 -10.10
N ILE A 507 33.32 -29.22 -10.85
CA ILE A 507 34.33 -30.11 -10.28
C ILE A 507 35.69 -29.81 -10.89
N GLY A 508 36.69 -29.81 -10.04
CA GLY A 508 38.02 -29.45 -10.45
C GLY A 508 39.07 -29.84 -9.44
N SER A 509 40.27 -29.35 -9.70
CA SER A 509 41.40 -29.54 -8.82
C SER A 509 42.00 -28.21 -8.41
N SER A 510 42.58 -28.18 -7.22
CA SER A 510 43.19 -27.00 -6.63
C SER A 510 44.64 -27.27 -6.31
N GLY A 511 45.50 -26.29 -6.58
CA GLY A 511 46.94 -26.36 -6.34
C GLY A 511 47.53 -25.00 -5.99
N ALA A 512 48.83 -24.82 -6.19
CA ALA A 512 49.52 -23.56 -5.87
C ALA A 512 49.04 -22.37 -6.72
N SER A 513 48.41 -22.63 -7.88
CA SER A 513 47.85 -21.64 -8.80
C SER A 513 46.40 -21.26 -8.51
N GLY A 514 45.78 -21.85 -7.48
CA GLY A 514 44.35 -21.70 -7.17
C GLY A 514 43.48 -22.85 -7.68
N GLU A 515 42.16 -22.66 -7.62
CA GLU A 515 41.15 -23.60 -8.11
C GLU A 515 41.02 -23.51 -9.64
N VAL A 516 41.05 -24.66 -10.31
CA VAL A 516 40.80 -24.77 -11.74
C VAL A 516 39.60 -25.70 -11.94
N PRO A 517 38.43 -25.17 -12.37
CA PRO A 517 37.29 -26.01 -12.74
C PRO A 517 37.64 -26.75 -14.03
N GLN A 518 37.46 -28.07 -14.02
CA GLN A 518 37.72 -28.92 -15.19
C GLN A 518 36.42 -29.32 -15.86
N ILE A 519 35.36 -29.47 -15.09
CA ILE A 519 34.00 -29.71 -15.57
C ILE A 519 33.09 -28.67 -14.92
N SER A 520 32.25 -28.05 -15.73
CA SER A 520 31.18 -27.16 -15.32
C SER A 520 29.96 -27.51 -16.16
N ALA A 521 28.90 -27.98 -15.52
CA ALA A 521 27.70 -28.46 -16.20
C ALA A 521 26.44 -28.24 -15.36
N GLN A 522 25.32 -27.95 -16.02
CA GLN A 522 24.01 -27.89 -15.39
C GLN A 522 23.44 -29.31 -15.31
N ILE A 523 23.03 -29.72 -14.11
CA ILE A 523 22.46 -31.05 -13.86
C ILE A 523 21.12 -30.94 -13.11
N HIS A 524 20.20 -31.85 -13.41
CA HIS A 524 18.96 -32.01 -12.66
C HIS A 524 19.10 -33.07 -11.56
N LEU A 525 18.97 -32.65 -10.32
CA LEU A 525 18.95 -33.50 -9.14
C LEU A 525 17.52 -33.82 -8.74
N SER A 526 17.20 -35.10 -8.65
CA SER A 526 15.98 -35.60 -8.03
C SER A 526 16.18 -35.77 -6.52
N PRO A 527 15.14 -35.62 -5.68
CA PRO A 527 15.25 -35.88 -4.25
C PRO A 527 15.85 -37.25 -3.93
N GLY A 528 16.72 -37.30 -2.93
CA GLY A 528 17.49 -38.48 -2.54
C GLY A 528 18.99 -38.30 -2.70
N GLN A 529 19.73 -39.42 -2.70
CA GLN A 529 21.18 -39.45 -2.88
C GLN A 529 21.54 -40.06 -4.24
N ARG A 530 22.54 -39.47 -4.91
CA ARG A 530 23.06 -39.95 -6.20
C ARG A 530 24.58 -39.84 -6.22
N THR A 531 25.24 -40.96 -6.45
CA THR A 531 26.69 -41.04 -6.64
C THR A 531 27.03 -40.79 -8.11
N LEU A 532 28.00 -39.91 -8.35
CA LEU A 532 28.48 -39.52 -9.67
C LEU A 532 30.00 -39.76 -9.72
N SER A 533 30.48 -40.15 -10.89
CA SER A 533 31.91 -40.33 -11.14
C SER A 533 32.30 -39.61 -12.42
N TYR A 534 33.42 -38.88 -12.36
CA TYR A 534 33.94 -38.07 -13.46
C TYR A 534 35.44 -38.23 -13.61
N ASP A 535 35.89 -38.30 -14.86
CA ASP A 535 37.30 -38.27 -15.26
C ASP A 535 37.75 -36.81 -15.44
N LEU A 536 38.73 -36.40 -14.64
CA LEU A 536 39.33 -35.07 -14.65
C LEU A 536 40.65 -35.03 -15.45
N GLY A 537 41.02 -36.10 -16.15
CA GLY A 537 42.22 -36.20 -16.96
C GLY A 537 43.51 -36.04 -16.15
N HIS A 538 44.52 -35.35 -16.70
CA HIS A 538 45.87 -35.24 -16.11
C HIS A 538 46.17 -33.83 -15.59
N PRO A 539 45.72 -33.45 -14.37
CA PRO A 539 46.02 -32.13 -13.83
C PRO A 539 47.54 -31.96 -13.59
N THR A 540 48.08 -30.76 -13.87
CA THR A 540 49.53 -30.51 -13.94
C THR A 540 50.22 -30.36 -12.59
N ALA A 541 49.52 -29.88 -11.56
CA ALA A 541 49.89 -29.94 -10.13
C ALA A 541 48.69 -29.60 -9.24
N SER A 542 48.09 -30.61 -8.60
CA SER A 542 46.95 -30.43 -7.69
C SER A 542 47.22 -31.09 -6.34
N SER A 543 46.79 -30.40 -5.28
CA SER A 543 46.82 -30.87 -3.89
C SER A 543 45.45 -31.35 -3.44
N PHE A 544 44.36 -30.81 -4.01
CA PHE A 544 42.99 -31.18 -3.67
C PHE A 544 42.14 -31.35 -4.93
N ALA A 545 41.18 -32.27 -4.88
CA ALA A 545 40.00 -32.27 -5.74
C ALA A 545 38.87 -31.60 -4.96
N TRP A 546 38.07 -30.78 -5.62
CA TRP A 546 36.93 -30.09 -5.00
C TRP A 546 35.71 -30.22 -5.90
N VAL A 547 34.54 -30.25 -5.27
CA VAL A 547 33.24 -30.28 -5.95
C VAL A 547 32.33 -29.25 -5.32
N ARG A 548 31.60 -28.53 -6.15
CA ARG A 548 30.64 -27.50 -5.73
C ARG A 548 29.35 -27.63 -6.53
N LEU A 549 28.22 -27.58 -5.83
CA LEU A 549 26.89 -27.51 -6.43
C LEU A 549 26.28 -26.15 -6.11
N THR A 550 25.97 -25.36 -7.14
CA THR A 550 25.33 -24.05 -7.00
C THR A 550 23.88 -24.11 -7.48
N PRO A 551 22.88 -23.76 -6.64
CA PRO A 551 21.47 -23.68 -7.07
C PRO A 551 21.24 -22.73 -8.26
N ILE A 552 20.35 -23.10 -9.19
CA ILE A 552 19.93 -22.26 -10.33
C ILE A 552 18.45 -21.93 -10.18
N SER A 553 18.09 -20.66 -10.04
CA SER A 553 16.69 -20.19 -9.90
C SER A 553 15.95 -20.65 -8.63
N TRP A 554 16.67 -21.13 -7.62
CA TRP A 554 16.17 -21.42 -6.27
C TRP A 554 17.27 -21.16 -5.23
N SER A 555 16.93 -21.11 -3.95
CA SER A 555 17.92 -21.04 -2.87
C SER A 555 17.87 -22.27 -1.95
N SER A 556 19.04 -22.85 -1.70
CA SER A 556 19.21 -24.00 -0.81
C SER A 556 19.39 -23.55 0.64
N LEU A 557 18.97 -24.40 1.57
CA LEU A 557 19.20 -24.20 3.01
C LEU A 557 20.67 -24.35 3.41
N THR A 558 21.44 -25.13 2.63
CA THR A 558 22.82 -25.51 2.90
C THR A 558 23.71 -25.23 1.69
N ILE A 559 24.99 -24.96 1.94
CA ILE A 559 26.02 -24.82 0.90
C ILE A 559 26.55 -26.23 0.59
N ALA A 560 26.60 -26.59 -0.69
CA ALA A 560 27.08 -27.89 -1.14
C ALA A 560 28.46 -27.74 -1.78
N GLU A 561 29.49 -27.86 -0.95
CA GLU A 561 30.88 -27.87 -1.38
C GLU A 561 31.68 -28.85 -0.51
N ASP A 562 32.56 -29.63 -1.14
CA ASP A 562 33.46 -30.55 -0.44
C ASP A 562 34.80 -30.68 -1.18
N GLN A 563 35.83 -31.10 -0.47
CA GLN A 563 37.19 -31.27 -1.01
C GLN A 563 37.91 -32.49 -0.43
N LEU A 564 38.76 -33.09 -1.25
CA LEU A 564 39.53 -34.29 -0.93
C LEU A 564 41.01 -34.12 -1.29
N GLU A 565 41.91 -34.52 -0.41
CA GLU A 565 43.36 -34.42 -0.62
C GLU A 565 43.85 -35.44 -1.66
N LEU A 566 44.60 -34.95 -2.67
CA LEU A 566 45.11 -35.76 -3.77
C LEU A 566 46.59 -36.07 -3.59
N ILE A 567 46.95 -37.33 -3.84
CA ILE A 567 48.34 -37.77 -3.91
C ILE A 567 48.69 -38.05 -5.38
N ARG A 568 49.61 -37.27 -5.93
CA ARG A 568 50.07 -37.45 -7.31
C ARG A 568 50.81 -38.78 -7.50
N PRO A 569 50.49 -39.55 -8.56
CA PRO A 569 51.27 -40.71 -8.98
C PRO A 569 52.71 -40.33 -9.35
N ASN A 570 53.70 -40.90 -8.66
CA ASN A 570 55.12 -40.64 -8.90
C ASN A 570 55.94 -41.94 -8.97
N PRO A 571 56.23 -42.46 -10.17
CA PRO A 571 57.10 -43.62 -10.34
C PRO A 571 58.57 -43.23 -10.04
N GLN A 572 59.33 -44.13 -9.42
CA GLN A 572 60.76 -43.94 -9.14
C GLN A 572 61.52 -45.08 -9.81
N LEU A 573 62.28 -44.76 -10.85
CA LEU A 573 62.76 -45.75 -11.82
C LEU A 573 64.27 -45.96 -11.72
N SER A 574 64.70 -47.20 -11.92
CA SER A 574 66.10 -47.59 -11.99
C SER A 574 66.29 -48.78 -12.93
N ILE A 575 67.48 -48.91 -13.51
CA ILE A 575 67.83 -49.94 -14.51
C ILE A 575 69.12 -50.63 -14.04
N SER A 576 69.23 -51.95 -14.22
CA SER A 576 70.50 -52.67 -14.12
C SER A 576 70.76 -53.52 -15.36
N LEU A 577 72.03 -53.56 -15.79
CA LEU A 577 72.54 -54.48 -16.80
C LEU A 577 73.25 -55.63 -16.08
N ASP A 578 72.76 -56.85 -16.24
CA ASP A 578 73.10 -57.94 -15.32
C ASP A 578 74.23 -58.81 -15.86
N SER A 579 74.03 -59.48 -17.00
CA SER A 579 75.00 -60.42 -17.58
C SER A 579 74.83 -60.60 -19.09
N THR A 580 75.85 -61.13 -19.76
CA THR A 580 75.80 -61.51 -21.18
C THR A 580 75.84 -63.03 -21.32
N ASN A 581 75.19 -63.57 -22.34
CA ASN A 581 75.23 -65.00 -22.65
C ASN A 581 75.53 -65.20 -24.15
N PRO A 582 76.64 -65.87 -24.51
CA PRO A 582 77.67 -66.43 -23.62
C PRO A 582 78.46 -65.35 -22.85
N ASP A 583 79.00 -65.66 -21.66
CA ASP A 583 79.69 -64.70 -20.74
C ASP A 583 80.82 -63.87 -21.40
N ALA A 584 81.40 -64.39 -22.49
CA ALA A 584 82.36 -63.70 -23.34
C ALA A 584 81.94 -63.89 -24.82
N PRO A 585 81.09 -63.00 -25.37
CA PRO A 585 80.63 -63.09 -26.74
C PRO A 585 81.77 -62.83 -27.74
N LYS A 586 81.68 -63.47 -28.91
CA LYS A 586 82.65 -63.27 -30.00
C LYS A 586 82.20 -62.12 -30.91
N PRO A 587 83.11 -61.24 -31.33
CA PRO A 587 82.87 -60.24 -32.38
C PRO A 587 82.10 -60.81 -33.58
N GLY A 588 81.02 -60.15 -33.98
CA GLY A 588 80.18 -60.53 -35.13
C GLY A 588 79.27 -61.75 -34.93
N MET A 589 79.26 -62.40 -33.76
CA MET A 589 78.31 -63.48 -33.43
C MET A 589 77.13 -62.95 -32.61
N ALA A 590 76.02 -63.70 -32.65
CA ALA A 590 74.85 -63.39 -31.85
C ALA A 590 75.12 -63.58 -30.35
N ALA A 591 74.62 -62.66 -29.53
CA ALA A 591 74.76 -62.67 -28.07
C ALA A 591 73.51 -62.08 -27.42
N THR A 592 73.22 -62.49 -26.18
CA THR A 592 72.10 -61.94 -25.42
C THR A 592 72.57 -61.17 -24.20
N VAL A 593 71.96 -60.02 -23.91
CA VAL A 593 72.23 -59.16 -22.75
C VAL A 593 71.02 -59.21 -21.82
N SER A 594 71.21 -59.59 -20.56
CA SER A 594 70.16 -59.56 -19.53
C SER A 594 70.08 -58.20 -18.85
N TYR A 595 68.86 -57.72 -18.60
CA TYR A 595 68.59 -56.45 -17.94
C TYR A 595 67.43 -56.58 -16.95
N THR A 596 67.44 -55.71 -15.94
CA THR A 596 66.37 -55.59 -14.95
C THR A 596 65.90 -54.14 -14.85
N LEU A 597 64.59 -53.93 -14.98
CA LEU A 597 63.89 -52.67 -14.75
C LEU A 597 63.27 -52.71 -13.34
N ASN A 598 63.46 -51.64 -12.57
CA ASN A 598 62.94 -51.55 -11.21
C ASN A 598 62.16 -50.25 -11.01
N ASN A 599 60.95 -50.37 -10.48
CA ASN A 599 60.09 -49.26 -10.09
C ASN A 599 59.88 -49.28 -8.57
N SER A 600 60.60 -48.44 -7.84
CA SER A 600 60.47 -48.24 -6.39
C SER A 600 59.48 -47.13 -6.03
N GLY A 601 58.78 -46.56 -7.01
CA GLY A 601 57.77 -45.51 -6.78
C GLY A 601 56.41 -46.09 -6.39
N ALA A 602 55.51 -45.20 -5.97
CA ALA A 602 54.16 -45.52 -5.50
C ALA A 602 53.12 -45.66 -6.62
N SER A 603 53.55 -45.68 -7.89
CA SER A 603 52.68 -45.79 -9.06
C SER A 603 53.32 -46.64 -10.13
N SER A 604 52.49 -47.37 -10.88
CA SER A 604 52.89 -48.08 -12.10
C SER A 604 53.44 -47.12 -13.16
N THR A 605 54.35 -47.61 -14.01
CA THR A 605 54.88 -46.85 -15.17
C THR A 605 53.93 -46.87 -16.36
N LEU A 606 54.17 -45.96 -17.32
CA LEU A 606 53.58 -46.10 -18.65
C LEU A 606 54.42 -47.08 -19.51
N PRO A 607 53.83 -47.69 -20.55
CA PRO A 607 54.62 -48.42 -21.56
C PRO A 607 55.66 -47.47 -22.17
N GLY A 608 56.86 -47.98 -22.40
CA GLY A 608 58.01 -47.16 -22.80
C GLY A 608 58.85 -47.81 -23.89
N GLU A 609 60.02 -47.23 -24.14
CA GLU A 609 60.99 -47.73 -25.10
C GLU A 609 62.32 -48.04 -24.40
N LEU A 610 62.95 -49.13 -24.81
CA LEU A 610 64.28 -49.54 -24.38
C LEU A 610 65.22 -49.44 -25.58
N ILE A 611 66.30 -48.70 -25.41
CA ILE A 611 67.30 -48.48 -26.45
C ILE A 611 68.65 -48.90 -25.89
N LEU A 612 69.29 -49.88 -26.54
CA LEU A 612 70.63 -50.33 -26.20
C LEU A 612 71.62 -49.68 -27.17
N VAL A 613 72.62 -48.98 -26.62
CA VAL A 613 73.57 -48.17 -27.38
C VAL A 613 75.00 -48.57 -27.04
N ASP A 614 75.88 -48.65 -28.03
CA ASP A 614 77.32 -48.73 -27.82
C ASP A 614 77.91 -47.33 -27.59
N THR A 615 78.45 -47.11 -26.40
CA THR A 615 79.00 -45.81 -26.02
C THR A 615 80.38 -45.51 -26.59
N LYS A 616 81.11 -46.50 -27.12
CA LYS A 616 82.43 -46.29 -27.73
C LYS A 616 82.38 -45.88 -29.20
N HIS A 617 81.39 -46.38 -29.94
CA HIS A 617 81.22 -46.13 -31.37
C HIS A 617 80.23 -44.99 -31.65
N ASP A 618 80.54 -43.77 -31.18
CA ASP A 618 79.73 -42.55 -31.38
C ASP A 618 78.23 -42.68 -30.97
N GLY A 619 77.88 -43.64 -30.12
CA GLY A 619 76.48 -43.85 -29.70
C GLY A 619 75.66 -44.65 -30.71
N GLU A 620 76.24 -45.65 -31.37
CA GLU A 620 75.52 -46.54 -32.28
C GLU A 620 74.41 -47.32 -31.57
N VAL A 621 73.19 -47.26 -32.11
CA VAL A 621 72.02 -47.99 -31.57
C VAL A 621 72.10 -49.45 -32.01
N LEU A 622 72.31 -50.34 -31.05
CA LEU A 622 72.43 -51.78 -31.27
C LEU A 622 71.08 -52.50 -31.26
N TRP A 623 70.14 -52.01 -30.45
CA TRP A 623 68.80 -52.61 -30.32
C TRP A 623 67.77 -51.59 -29.84
N VAL A 624 66.54 -51.76 -30.30
CA VAL A 624 65.37 -50.99 -29.89
C VAL A 624 64.19 -51.94 -29.64
N GLY A 625 63.49 -51.76 -28.53
CA GLY A 625 62.27 -52.51 -28.25
C GLY A 625 61.35 -51.82 -27.23
N SER A 626 60.19 -52.42 -26.99
CA SER A 626 59.18 -51.88 -26.07
C SER A 626 59.42 -52.32 -24.63
N ALA A 627 59.36 -51.37 -23.69
CA ALA A 627 59.36 -51.64 -22.25
C ALA A 627 57.94 -51.98 -21.77
N PRO A 628 57.73 -53.06 -20.99
CA PRO A 628 56.44 -53.34 -20.37
C PRO A 628 56.12 -52.35 -19.23
N VAL A 629 54.85 -52.31 -18.82
CA VAL A 629 54.42 -51.56 -17.63
C VAL A 629 54.95 -52.26 -16.37
N VAL A 630 55.75 -51.55 -15.57
CA VAL A 630 56.27 -52.03 -14.29
C VAL A 630 55.39 -51.49 -13.17
N ALA A 631 54.73 -52.39 -12.43
CA ALA A 631 53.86 -52.03 -11.32
C ALA A 631 54.64 -51.33 -10.19
N SER A 632 53.92 -50.60 -9.32
CA SER A 632 54.48 -50.00 -8.11
C SER A 632 55.25 -51.03 -7.29
N GLU A 633 56.43 -50.64 -6.78
CA GLU A 633 57.30 -51.49 -5.95
C GLU A 633 57.65 -52.87 -6.54
N SER A 634 57.81 -52.95 -7.86
CA SER A 634 58.10 -54.22 -8.56
C SER A 634 59.30 -54.13 -9.51
N THR A 635 59.89 -55.30 -9.81
CA THR A 635 61.00 -55.45 -10.75
C THR A 635 60.62 -56.36 -11.91
N TYR A 636 61.06 -56.02 -13.11
CA TYR A 636 60.89 -56.81 -14.34
C TYR A 636 62.26 -57.12 -14.95
N SER A 637 62.56 -58.39 -15.23
CA SER A 637 63.83 -58.81 -15.83
C SER A 637 63.59 -59.55 -17.13
N ASP A 638 64.42 -59.27 -18.15
CA ASP A 638 64.32 -59.90 -19.47
C ASP A 638 65.68 -59.85 -20.19
N THR A 639 65.74 -60.38 -21.41
CA THR A 639 66.97 -60.47 -22.22
C THR A 639 66.80 -59.83 -23.60
N ILE A 640 67.82 -59.08 -24.04
CA ILE A 640 67.93 -58.48 -25.38
C ILE A 640 68.79 -59.40 -26.25
N SER A 641 68.33 -59.76 -27.44
CA SER A 641 69.09 -60.55 -28.41
C SER A 641 69.73 -59.66 -29.48
N LEU A 642 71.06 -59.69 -29.60
CA LEU A 642 71.84 -59.01 -30.63
C LEU A 642 72.25 -60.02 -31.72
N GLU A 643 72.08 -59.64 -33.00
CA GLU A 643 72.49 -60.49 -34.14
C GLU A 643 74.00 -60.49 -34.36
N SER A 644 74.67 -59.37 -34.07
CA SER A 644 76.12 -59.20 -34.19
C SER A 644 76.67 -58.43 -33.00
N TRP A 645 77.56 -59.06 -32.23
CA TRP A 645 78.28 -58.41 -31.14
C TRP A 645 79.36 -57.43 -31.66
N PRO A 646 79.55 -56.25 -31.04
CA PRO A 646 80.56 -55.27 -31.48
C PRO A 646 81.99 -55.81 -31.48
N ASP A 647 82.83 -55.28 -32.38
CA ASP A 647 84.19 -55.80 -32.66
C ASP A 647 85.26 -55.41 -31.61
N ASP A 648 84.85 -54.81 -30.49
CA ASP A 648 85.75 -54.34 -29.44
C ASP A 648 86.13 -55.42 -28.42
N SER A 649 87.35 -55.31 -27.87
CA SER A 649 87.81 -56.16 -26.77
C SER A 649 87.03 -55.96 -25.46
N ALA A 650 86.47 -54.77 -25.26
CA ALA A 650 85.57 -54.43 -24.16
C ALA A 650 84.45 -53.54 -24.71
N VAL A 651 83.22 -54.01 -24.64
CA VAL A 651 82.04 -53.32 -25.17
C VAL A 651 81.34 -52.61 -24.01
N ASP A 652 81.19 -51.29 -24.14
CA ASP A 652 80.53 -50.46 -23.14
C ASP A 652 79.11 -50.15 -23.61
N LEU A 653 78.16 -50.92 -23.10
CA LEU A 653 76.74 -50.82 -23.44
C LEU A 653 76.04 -49.83 -22.52
N SER A 654 75.19 -48.98 -23.08
CA SER A 654 74.22 -48.18 -22.32
C SER A 654 72.80 -48.62 -22.64
N LEU A 655 72.04 -49.01 -21.62
CA LEU A 655 70.62 -49.27 -21.76
C LEU A 655 69.85 -48.04 -21.28
N ILE A 656 69.11 -47.43 -22.22
CA ILE A 656 68.27 -46.27 -21.97
C ILE A 656 66.83 -46.75 -21.89
N TRP A 657 66.15 -46.48 -20.77
CA TRP A 657 64.73 -46.68 -20.59
C TRP A 657 64.02 -45.33 -20.63
N TYR A 658 63.16 -45.18 -21.63
CA TYR A 658 62.34 -43.99 -21.81
C TYR A 658 60.88 -44.30 -21.47
N THR A 659 60.36 -43.71 -20.40
CA THR A 659 58.93 -43.82 -20.01
C THR A 659 58.48 -42.53 -19.33
N SER A 660 57.23 -42.11 -19.57
CA SER A 660 56.63 -40.92 -18.94
C SER A 660 57.46 -39.62 -19.05
N GLY A 661 58.17 -39.43 -20.17
CA GLY A 661 59.05 -38.26 -20.39
C GLY A 661 60.34 -38.25 -19.57
N VAL A 662 60.59 -39.29 -18.76
CA VAL A 662 61.82 -39.50 -17.99
C VAL A 662 62.66 -40.54 -18.72
N GLY A 663 63.86 -40.14 -19.14
CA GLY A 663 64.87 -41.05 -19.68
C GLY A 663 65.89 -41.38 -18.59
N ILE A 664 65.99 -42.66 -18.23
CA ILE A 664 67.04 -43.16 -17.35
C ILE A 664 67.98 -44.02 -18.17
N SER A 665 69.27 -43.95 -17.89
CA SER A 665 70.28 -44.75 -18.57
C SER A 665 71.20 -45.39 -17.56
N GLU A 666 71.53 -46.66 -17.77
CA GLU A 666 72.58 -47.35 -17.04
C GLU A 666 73.64 -47.84 -18.02
N THR A 667 74.91 -47.88 -17.59
CA THR A 667 76.03 -48.37 -18.40
C THR A 667 76.65 -49.63 -17.82
N GLY A 668 76.97 -50.59 -18.68
CA GLY A 668 77.61 -51.85 -18.33
C GLY A 668 78.75 -52.16 -19.31
N SER A 669 79.91 -52.55 -18.76
CA SER A 669 81.09 -52.95 -19.55
C SER A 669 81.22 -54.47 -19.58
N PHE A 670 81.29 -55.06 -20.77
CA PHE A 670 81.40 -56.51 -20.97
C PHE A 670 82.66 -56.86 -21.80
N LEU A 671 83.30 -57.98 -21.50
CA LEU A 671 84.53 -58.41 -22.17
C LEU A 671 84.23 -59.38 -23.32
N SER A 672 84.75 -59.10 -24.50
CA SER A 672 84.62 -59.98 -25.68
C SER A 672 85.67 -61.09 -25.65
N GLN A 673 85.36 -62.25 -26.24
CA GLN A 673 86.32 -63.36 -26.35
C GLN A 673 87.45 -63.01 -27.33
N SER A 674 88.69 -63.05 -26.86
CA SER A 674 89.87 -62.80 -27.68
C SER A 674 89.98 -63.83 -28.81
N GLN A 675 90.10 -63.37 -30.05
CA GLN A 675 90.41 -64.22 -31.20
C GLN A 675 91.89 -64.61 -31.19
N GLU A 676 92.22 -65.83 -30.75
CA GLU A 676 93.52 -66.45 -31.07
C GLU A 676 93.57 -66.77 -32.57
N ASN A 677 94.02 -65.81 -33.37
CA ASN A 677 94.52 -66.11 -34.71
C ASN A 677 96.05 -66.30 -34.63
N SER A 678 96.44 -67.56 -34.73
CA SER A 678 97.78 -67.99 -35.10
C SER A 678 98.06 -67.58 -36.55
N ASP A 679 98.65 -66.41 -36.76
CA ASP A 679 99.65 -66.22 -37.81
C ASP A 679 100.53 -65.02 -37.45
N SER A 680 101.74 -65.30 -36.98
CA SER A 680 102.75 -64.29 -36.66
C SER A 680 103.37 -63.75 -37.95
N GLY A 681 102.64 -62.87 -38.63
CA GLY A 681 103.15 -62.03 -39.70
C GLY A 681 103.56 -60.67 -39.14
N TYR A 682 104.79 -60.52 -38.67
CA TYR A 682 105.35 -59.22 -38.29
C TYR A 682 105.34 -58.27 -39.51
N THR A 683 104.45 -57.28 -39.52
CA THR A 683 104.53 -56.13 -40.45
C THR A 683 105.21 -54.97 -39.74
N ILE A 684 106.46 -54.71 -40.11
CA ILE A 684 107.22 -53.54 -39.65
C ILE A 684 106.53 -52.28 -40.19
N ASP A 685 106.14 -51.38 -39.29
CA ASP A 685 105.61 -50.07 -39.62
C ASP A 685 106.72 -49.14 -40.14
N TRP A 686 106.81 -49.02 -41.46
CA TRP A 686 107.74 -48.12 -42.13
C TRP A 686 107.44 -46.64 -41.89
N VAL A 687 106.24 -46.30 -41.44
CA VAL A 687 105.82 -44.92 -41.18
C VAL A 687 106.41 -44.42 -39.86
N ALA A 688 106.48 -45.27 -38.82
CA ALA A 688 107.13 -44.96 -37.55
C ALA A 688 108.67 -44.76 -37.67
N ILE A 689 109.34 -45.48 -38.57
CA ILE A 689 110.80 -45.33 -38.82
C ILE A 689 111.10 -44.01 -39.56
N VAL A 690 110.21 -43.58 -40.47
CA VAL A 690 110.34 -42.31 -41.19
C VAL A 690 110.03 -41.11 -40.29
N TYR A 691 108.95 -41.15 -39.49
CA TYR A 691 108.64 -40.06 -38.55
C TYR A 691 109.63 -39.98 -37.37
N GLY A 692 110.16 -41.12 -36.91
CA GLY A 692 111.23 -41.16 -35.90
C GLY A 692 112.56 -40.55 -36.40
N SER A 693 112.92 -40.76 -37.67
CA SER A 693 114.11 -40.14 -38.27
C SER A 693 113.94 -38.64 -38.53
N LEU A 694 112.73 -38.18 -38.91
CA LEU A 694 112.40 -36.75 -39.08
C LEU A 694 112.37 -35.99 -37.74
N ALA A 695 111.82 -36.60 -36.69
CA ALA A 695 111.84 -36.03 -35.34
C ALA A 695 113.26 -35.97 -34.75
N GLY A 696 114.09 -36.98 -34.98
CA GLY A 696 115.51 -36.98 -34.60
C GLY A 696 116.35 -35.90 -35.31
N LEU A 697 116.04 -35.62 -36.58
CA LEU A 697 116.71 -34.57 -37.37
C LEU A 697 116.28 -33.16 -36.93
N LEU A 698 115.02 -32.98 -36.52
CA LEU A 698 114.51 -31.73 -35.93
C LEU A 698 115.11 -31.45 -34.55
N ILE A 699 115.20 -32.46 -33.68
CA ILE A 699 115.86 -32.31 -32.37
C ILE A 699 117.37 -32.06 -32.54
N GLY A 700 118.01 -32.69 -33.53
CA GLY A 700 119.41 -32.44 -33.90
C GLY A 700 119.68 -31.04 -34.46
N LEU A 701 118.74 -30.46 -35.22
CA LEU A 701 118.84 -29.09 -35.72
C LEU A 701 118.61 -28.05 -34.63
N VAL A 702 117.64 -28.28 -33.73
CA VAL A 702 117.33 -27.37 -32.62
C VAL A 702 118.48 -27.34 -31.59
N THR A 703 119.07 -28.49 -31.26
CA THR A 703 120.26 -28.56 -30.39
C THR A 703 121.49 -27.91 -31.04
N ARG A 704 121.65 -28.01 -32.37
CA ARG A 704 122.72 -27.33 -33.12
C ARG A 704 122.53 -25.80 -33.22
N THR A 705 121.29 -25.31 -33.24
CA THR A 705 121.00 -23.86 -33.21
C THR A 705 121.16 -23.26 -31.81
N VAL A 706 120.86 -24.01 -30.75
CA VAL A 706 121.06 -23.56 -29.35
C VAL A 706 122.56 -23.52 -28.99
N MET A 707 123.38 -24.44 -29.53
CA MET A 707 124.85 -24.37 -29.35
C MET A 707 125.52 -23.29 -30.23
N ARG A 708 124.94 -22.89 -31.36
CA ARG A 708 125.45 -21.77 -32.19
C ARG A 708 124.98 -20.38 -31.73
N ALA A 709 123.93 -20.30 -30.91
CA ALA A 709 123.51 -19.06 -30.26
C ALA A 709 124.42 -18.62 -29.09
N ARG A 710 125.37 -19.46 -28.65
CA ARG A 710 126.42 -19.10 -27.68
C ARG A 710 127.67 -18.42 -28.29
N ALA A 711 127.69 -18.12 -29.58
CA ALA A 711 128.85 -17.54 -30.28
C ALA A 711 128.47 -16.28 -31.09
N GLY A 712 127.87 -15.29 -30.41
CA GLY A 712 127.17 -14.16 -31.02
C GLY A 712 127.89 -13.42 -32.15
N VAL A 713 127.23 -13.32 -33.30
CA VAL A 713 127.25 -12.22 -34.29
C VAL A 713 125.93 -12.28 -35.07
N PRO A 714 125.26 -11.16 -35.38
CA PRO A 714 123.84 -11.13 -35.78
C PRO A 714 123.65 -11.10 -37.29
N LEU A 715 122.47 -11.51 -37.78
CA LEU A 715 121.96 -11.10 -39.09
C LEU A 715 120.56 -10.49 -38.93
N MET A 716 120.56 -9.17 -39.05
CA MET A 716 119.46 -8.21 -39.14
C MET A 716 118.53 -8.52 -40.34
N SER A 717 117.33 -7.95 -40.53
CA SER A 717 116.81 -6.59 -40.25
C SER A 717 115.32 -6.63 -39.87
N ARG A 718 114.81 -5.94 -38.84
CA ARG A 718 114.71 -4.48 -38.58
C ARG A 718 113.92 -3.70 -39.64
N ARG A 719 112.63 -3.45 -39.37
CA ARG A 719 112.00 -2.11 -39.28
C ARG A 719 110.61 -2.29 -38.63
N GLU A 720 110.46 -1.97 -37.34
CA GLU A 720 110.02 -0.67 -36.76
C GLU A 720 108.53 -0.37 -37.05
N ARG A 721 107.70 0.12 -36.13
CA ARG A 721 107.88 0.65 -34.75
C ARG A 721 106.48 1.11 -34.31
N GLY A 722 106.01 0.68 -33.14
CA GLY A 722 105.65 1.57 -32.02
C GLY A 722 104.22 2.12 -32.11
N GLU A 723 103.45 2.35 -31.04
CA GLU A 723 103.74 2.38 -29.62
C GLU A 723 102.40 2.51 -28.85
N ARG A 724 102.27 1.80 -27.71
CA ARG A 724 101.75 2.25 -26.39
C ARG A 724 100.39 2.99 -26.31
N THR A 725 99.43 2.66 -25.44
CA THR A 725 99.49 2.30 -24.01
C THR A 725 98.14 1.68 -23.58
N ALA A 726 98.13 0.74 -22.62
CA ALA A 726 96.90 0.24 -22.01
C ALA A 726 97.13 -0.13 -20.54
N LYS A 727 96.21 0.34 -19.66
CA LYS A 727 95.72 -0.22 -18.38
C LYS A 727 94.95 0.89 -17.62
N PRO A 728 94.03 0.60 -16.66
CA PRO A 728 92.97 -0.42 -16.64
C PRO A 728 91.64 0.01 -15.93
N LYS A 729 90.63 -0.90 -15.90
CA LYS A 729 89.40 -0.97 -15.02
C LYS A 729 88.24 -0.01 -15.41
N LYS A 730 86.94 -0.35 -15.47
CA LYS A 730 86.06 -1.29 -14.71
C LYS A 730 84.71 -1.53 -15.45
N LYS A 731 84.18 -2.76 -15.36
CA LYS A 731 82.77 -3.26 -15.28
C LYS A 731 81.65 -2.87 -16.29
N ALA A 732 81.00 -3.96 -16.79
CA ALA A 732 79.55 -4.20 -17.02
C ALA A 732 78.81 -3.30 -18.04
N THR A 733 77.88 -3.72 -18.90
CA THR A 733 77.06 -4.94 -19.09
C THR A 733 76.41 -4.79 -20.49
N LYS A 734 76.30 -5.86 -21.28
CA LYS A 734 75.55 -5.87 -22.55
C LYS A 734 74.04 -6.01 -22.26
N LYS A 735 73.21 -5.11 -22.79
CA LYS A 735 71.76 -5.32 -22.96
C LYS A 735 71.52 -6.17 -24.22
N VAL A 736 70.62 -7.14 -24.09
CA VAL A 736 70.12 -8.04 -25.14
C VAL A 736 68.90 -7.38 -25.78
N GLU A 737 68.76 -7.54 -27.10
CA GLU A 737 67.65 -7.02 -27.92
C GLU A 737 66.42 -7.94 -27.77
N ASP A 738 65.28 -7.36 -27.40
CA ASP A 738 63.99 -8.05 -27.29
C ASP A 738 63.36 -8.30 -28.68
N LYS A 739 62.86 -9.53 -28.89
CA LYS A 739 62.22 -9.98 -30.13
C LYS A 739 60.73 -10.20 -29.86
N VAL A 740 59.87 -9.72 -30.76
CA VAL A 740 58.39 -9.79 -30.64
C VAL A 740 57.84 -10.90 -31.54
N GLU A 741 56.84 -11.64 -31.04
CA GLU A 741 56.13 -12.68 -31.79
C GLU A 741 54.85 -12.10 -32.40
N VAL A 742 54.67 -12.25 -33.71
CA VAL A 742 53.48 -11.79 -34.45
C VAL A 742 52.80 -13.00 -35.08
N ALA A 743 51.48 -13.16 -34.86
CA ALA A 743 50.71 -14.27 -35.40
C ALA A 743 50.22 -13.98 -36.84
N CYS A 744 50.20 -15.01 -37.69
CA CYS A 744 49.62 -14.90 -39.02
C CYS A 744 48.08 -14.99 -38.97
N PRO A 745 47.33 -13.99 -39.45
CA PRO A 745 45.87 -13.93 -39.30
C PRO A 745 45.07 -14.99 -40.09
N ALA A 746 45.73 -15.79 -40.92
CA ALA A 746 45.08 -16.83 -41.72
C ALA A 746 45.28 -18.26 -41.19
N CYS A 747 46.24 -18.48 -40.29
CA CYS A 747 46.57 -19.83 -39.80
C CYS A 747 47.17 -19.87 -38.39
N ASP A 748 47.22 -18.73 -37.70
CA ASP A 748 47.76 -18.54 -36.35
C ASP A 748 49.20 -19.02 -36.10
N GLN A 749 49.95 -19.28 -37.17
CA GLN A 749 51.38 -19.59 -37.08
C GLN A 749 52.14 -18.35 -36.57
N ARG A 750 52.87 -18.51 -35.45
CA ARG A 750 53.66 -17.44 -34.80
C ARG A 750 55.00 -17.22 -35.51
N LEU A 751 55.27 -15.98 -35.92
CA LEU A 751 56.51 -15.56 -36.59
C LEU A 751 57.32 -14.63 -35.67
N ARG A 752 58.64 -14.77 -35.66
CA ARG A 752 59.55 -13.92 -34.88
C ARG A 752 60.15 -12.82 -35.75
N VAL A 753 59.79 -11.56 -35.48
CA VAL A 753 60.32 -10.38 -36.17
C VAL A 753 60.94 -9.39 -35.17
N PRO A 754 62.03 -8.69 -35.52
CA PRO A 754 62.62 -7.65 -34.66
C PRO A 754 61.65 -6.48 -34.45
N SER A 755 61.63 -5.88 -33.26
CA SER A 755 60.69 -4.81 -32.86
C SER A 755 60.78 -3.51 -33.68
N THR A 756 61.77 -3.38 -34.57
CA THR A 756 62.00 -2.20 -35.42
C THR A 756 61.64 -2.40 -36.89
N TYR A 757 61.09 -3.56 -37.27
CA TYR A 757 60.77 -3.87 -38.66
C TYR A 757 59.33 -3.48 -39.03
N SER A 758 59.17 -2.47 -39.89
CA SER A 758 57.91 -2.16 -40.58
C SER A 758 57.96 -2.60 -42.04
N GLY A 759 57.07 -3.51 -42.44
CA GLY A 759 57.09 -4.11 -43.77
C GLY A 759 56.05 -5.22 -43.95
N THR A 760 56.07 -5.91 -45.09
CA THR A 760 55.17 -7.04 -45.38
C THR A 760 55.84 -8.37 -45.08
N ALA A 761 55.23 -9.19 -44.23
CA ALA A 761 55.70 -10.54 -43.89
C ALA A 761 54.90 -11.59 -44.67
N ARG A 762 55.57 -12.60 -45.22
CA ARG A 762 54.94 -13.74 -45.91
C ARG A 762 54.99 -14.98 -45.01
N CYS A 763 53.83 -15.55 -44.69
CA CYS A 763 53.77 -16.75 -43.87
C CYS A 763 54.27 -17.99 -44.64
N PRO A 764 55.24 -18.76 -44.14
CA PRO A 764 55.72 -19.97 -44.82
C PRO A 764 54.72 -21.14 -44.76
N ALA A 765 53.75 -21.12 -43.83
CA ALA A 765 52.76 -22.19 -43.67
C ALA A 765 51.58 -22.06 -44.65
N CYS A 766 51.06 -20.84 -44.88
CA CYS A 766 49.89 -20.61 -45.74
C CYS A 766 50.17 -19.67 -46.94
N ALA A 767 51.41 -19.24 -47.12
CA ALA A 767 51.90 -18.36 -48.19
C ALA A 767 51.26 -16.94 -48.26
N GLN A 768 50.39 -16.58 -47.31
CA GLN A 768 49.70 -15.30 -47.24
C GLN A 768 50.63 -14.16 -46.78
N THR A 769 50.54 -13.00 -47.43
CA THR A 769 51.35 -11.80 -47.13
C THR A 769 50.51 -10.76 -46.40
N PHE A 770 51.01 -10.24 -45.26
CA PHE A 770 50.32 -9.22 -44.46
C PHE A 770 51.30 -8.17 -43.89
N PRO A 771 50.85 -6.93 -43.64
CA PRO A 771 51.69 -5.85 -43.11
C PRO A 771 51.91 -5.99 -41.59
N VAL A 772 53.09 -5.59 -41.11
CA VAL A 772 53.47 -5.51 -39.69
C VAL A 772 53.98 -4.10 -39.40
N GLU A 773 53.45 -3.45 -38.35
CA GLU A 773 53.74 -2.06 -37.97
C GLU A 773 54.23 -2.01 -36.51
N ALA A 774 55.16 -1.10 -36.19
CA ALA A 774 55.83 -1.04 -34.88
C ALA A 774 55.13 -0.03 -33.94
N THR A 775 54.85 -0.44 -32.71
CA THR A 775 54.12 0.35 -31.69
C THR A 775 55.03 1.36 -30.98
N VAL A 776 54.60 2.63 -30.88
CA VAL A 776 55.19 3.67 -30.02
C VAL A 776 54.11 4.15 -29.04
N GLU A 777 54.38 4.10 -27.74
CA GLU A 777 53.51 4.62 -26.67
C GLU A 777 53.55 6.16 -26.60
N PRO A 778 52.42 6.80 -26.23
CA PRO A 778 52.49 7.99 -25.38
C PRO A 778 51.50 8.01 -24.20
N GLU A 779 51.81 8.92 -23.28
CA GLU A 779 51.35 9.15 -21.90
C GLU A 779 49.97 9.85 -21.74
N GLU A 780 49.55 9.96 -20.48
CA GLU A 780 48.25 10.30 -19.86
C GLU A 780 47.76 11.77 -19.98
N GLU A 781 46.49 11.95 -19.55
CA GLU A 781 45.83 13.11 -18.88
C GLU A 781 44.70 13.91 -19.60
N ASP A 782 43.56 13.95 -18.87
CA ASP A 782 42.54 15.02 -18.63
C ASP A 782 41.30 15.30 -19.52
N GLU A 783 40.14 15.01 -18.89
CA GLU A 783 38.87 15.77 -18.65
C GLU A 783 38.10 16.62 -19.70
N GLU A 784 36.77 16.39 -19.69
CA GLU A 784 35.57 17.23 -19.94
C GLU A 784 34.95 17.50 -21.35
N GLU A 785 33.74 16.91 -21.51
CA GLU A 785 32.41 17.45 -21.93
C GLU A 785 32.03 17.82 -23.41
N TYR A 786 30.76 17.46 -23.73
CA TYR A 786 29.77 17.91 -24.76
C TYR A 786 29.45 17.07 -26.05
N GLU A 787 28.20 16.57 -26.01
CA GLU A 787 27.09 16.45 -27.01
C GLU A 787 27.10 15.57 -28.29
N GLU A 788 26.09 14.68 -28.29
CA GLU A 788 25.16 14.15 -29.33
C GLU A 788 25.56 13.97 -30.82
N ASP A 789 25.40 12.73 -31.35
CA ASP A 789 24.35 12.38 -32.35
C ASP A 789 24.36 10.87 -32.76
N VAL A 790 23.22 10.21 -32.53
CA VAL A 790 22.43 9.31 -33.41
C VAL A 790 23.04 8.10 -34.19
N SER A 791 22.44 6.93 -33.89
CA SER A 791 22.00 5.80 -34.76
C SER A 791 22.87 4.58 -35.13
N GLU A 792 22.15 3.44 -35.01
CA GLU A 792 22.12 2.19 -35.80
C GLU A 792 23.11 1.03 -35.52
N GLU A 793 22.48 -0.08 -35.08
CA GLU A 793 22.63 -1.51 -35.46
C GLU A 793 24.02 -2.18 -35.31
N ILE A 794 24.16 -3.41 -34.81
CA ILE A 794 23.74 -4.70 -35.39
C ILE A 794 23.89 -5.83 -34.31
N GLU A 795 22.96 -6.80 -34.36
CA GLU A 795 23.01 -8.27 -34.12
C GLU A 795 24.38 -8.94 -33.79
N GLU A 796 24.54 -10.13 -33.19
CA GLU A 796 23.72 -11.27 -32.74
C GLU A 796 24.70 -12.25 -32.02
N GLU A 797 24.16 -13.35 -31.45
CA GLU A 797 24.75 -14.72 -31.34
C GLU A 797 24.71 -15.33 -29.91
N ILE A 798 24.27 -16.57 -29.63
CA ILE A 798 23.50 -17.64 -30.31
C ILE A 798 23.40 -18.88 -29.37
N LEU A 799 22.32 -19.70 -29.51
CA LEU A 799 22.10 -21.14 -29.14
C LEU A 799 21.91 -21.58 -27.64
N PRO A 800 21.31 -22.77 -27.32
CA PRO A 800 20.33 -23.63 -28.05
C PRO A 800 19.22 -24.37 -27.21
N GLN A 801 18.07 -24.60 -27.85
CA GLN A 801 17.18 -25.82 -27.99
C GLN A 801 16.85 -26.80 -26.82
N ILE A 802 15.54 -27.14 -26.65
CA ILE A 802 14.90 -28.50 -26.76
C ILE A 802 13.36 -28.48 -26.46
N GLU A 803 12.56 -29.11 -27.36
CA GLU A 803 11.25 -29.85 -27.30
C GLU A 803 10.06 -29.43 -26.36
N VAL A 804 8.74 -29.49 -26.66
CA VAL A 804 7.82 -29.94 -27.76
C VAL A 804 6.40 -29.35 -27.49
N GLU A 805 5.77 -28.79 -28.55
CA GLU A 805 4.33 -28.65 -28.96
C GLU A 805 3.16 -28.26 -27.98
N PRO A 806 2.03 -27.67 -28.48
CA PRO A 806 1.53 -27.67 -29.88
C PRO A 806 1.08 -26.30 -30.43
N ILE A 807 1.47 -25.95 -31.68
CA ILE A 807 1.01 -24.74 -32.36
C ILE A 807 0.77 -25.02 -33.86
N GLU A 808 -0.29 -24.40 -34.36
CA GLU A 808 -0.86 -24.42 -35.71
C GLU A 808 0.15 -24.25 -36.86
N GLU A 809 -0.10 -24.93 -37.99
CA GLU A 809 0.73 -24.91 -39.19
C GLU A 809 0.92 -23.49 -39.78
N PRO A 810 2.14 -23.06 -40.13
CA PRO A 810 2.35 -21.85 -40.89
C PRO A 810 2.02 -22.08 -42.38
N GLU A 811 1.13 -21.27 -42.94
CA GLU A 811 0.78 -21.33 -44.37
C GLU A 811 2.04 -21.13 -45.26
N GLU A 812 2.39 -22.17 -46.06
CA GLU A 812 3.43 -22.04 -47.09
C GLU A 812 2.99 -21.01 -48.15
N LYS A 813 3.72 -19.88 -48.25
CA LYS A 813 3.49 -18.89 -49.31
C LYS A 813 3.61 -19.54 -50.69
N SER A 814 2.56 -19.44 -51.50
CA SER A 814 2.49 -20.02 -52.84
C SER A 814 2.01 -19.00 -53.86
N SER A 815 2.38 -19.20 -55.13
CA SER A 815 1.94 -18.36 -56.25
C SER A 815 1.77 -19.24 -57.47
N SER A 816 0.72 -19.04 -58.25
CA SER A 816 0.40 -19.80 -59.46
C SER A 816 0.37 -18.87 -60.68
N SER A 817 0.70 -19.41 -61.86
CA SER A 817 0.46 -18.72 -63.12
C SER A 817 0.38 -19.69 -64.31
N SER A 818 -0.42 -19.33 -65.31
CA SER A 818 -0.62 -20.05 -66.58
C SER A 818 0.51 -19.88 -67.62
N SER A 819 1.62 -19.23 -67.28
CA SER A 819 2.77 -19.02 -68.18
C SER A 819 4.11 -19.09 -67.43
N ASP A 820 5.23 -19.09 -68.16
CA ASP A 820 6.59 -19.07 -67.58
C ASP A 820 6.86 -17.87 -66.65
N ILE A 821 6.01 -16.86 -66.62
CA ILE A 821 6.16 -15.68 -65.76
C ILE A 821 5.24 -15.83 -64.54
N ILE A 822 5.81 -15.76 -63.34
CA ILE A 822 5.09 -15.82 -62.05
C ILE A 822 5.40 -14.58 -61.22
N LYS A 823 4.44 -14.12 -60.41
CA LYS A 823 4.64 -12.98 -59.50
C LYS A 823 5.02 -13.47 -58.11
N CYS A 824 6.00 -12.83 -57.49
CA CYS A 824 6.31 -13.10 -56.09
C CYS A 824 5.12 -12.70 -55.20
N PRO A 825 4.70 -13.54 -54.23
CA PRO A 825 3.58 -13.22 -53.34
C PRO A 825 3.86 -12.03 -52.40
N ASP A 826 5.13 -11.75 -52.09
CA ASP A 826 5.49 -10.68 -51.14
C ASP A 826 5.74 -9.32 -51.79
N CYS A 827 6.23 -9.26 -53.04
CA CYS A 827 6.60 -7.98 -53.69
C CYS A 827 6.13 -7.84 -55.14
N GLU A 828 5.33 -8.78 -55.63
CA GLU A 828 4.77 -8.84 -57.00
C GLU A 828 5.78 -8.84 -58.17
N GLN A 829 7.10 -8.91 -57.88
CA GLN A 829 8.13 -8.92 -58.91
C GLN A 829 7.93 -10.10 -59.88
N LYS A 830 8.00 -9.82 -61.18
CA LYS A 830 7.84 -10.82 -62.25
C LYS A 830 9.09 -11.68 -62.39
N LEU A 831 8.95 -12.99 -62.20
CA LEU A 831 10.00 -13.99 -62.22
C LEU A 831 9.75 -14.98 -63.35
N LYS A 832 10.80 -15.38 -64.07
CA LYS A 832 10.69 -16.41 -65.11
C LYS A 832 11.00 -17.79 -64.52
N VAL A 833 9.96 -18.55 -64.22
CA VAL A 833 10.05 -19.95 -63.75
C VAL A 833 9.39 -20.84 -64.81
N PRO A 834 10.13 -21.72 -65.52
CA PRO A 834 9.57 -22.55 -66.57
C PRO A 834 8.35 -23.35 -66.10
N PHE A 835 7.23 -23.27 -66.84
CA PHE A 835 5.96 -23.89 -66.46
C PHE A 835 6.09 -25.40 -66.26
N ASP A 836 6.81 -26.09 -67.15
CA ASP A 836 7.01 -27.55 -67.12
C ASP A 836 7.79 -28.06 -65.90
N ARG A 837 8.48 -27.19 -65.16
CA ARG A 837 9.27 -27.55 -63.98
C ARG A 837 8.54 -27.35 -62.66
N ARG A 838 7.28 -26.91 -62.70
CA ARG A 838 6.45 -26.67 -61.51
C ARG A 838 5.71 -27.96 -61.11
N PRO A 839 5.54 -28.27 -59.81
CA PRO A 839 5.84 -27.43 -58.65
C PRO A 839 7.34 -27.37 -58.32
N VAL A 840 7.88 -26.16 -58.14
CA VAL A 840 9.27 -25.92 -57.74
C VAL A 840 9.34 -24.74 -56.77
N ARG A 841 10.28 -24.78 -55.82
CA ARG A 841 10.55 -23.64 -54.93
C ARG A 841 11.35 -22.58 -55.70
N ALA A 842 10.83 -21.36 -55.71
CA ALA A 842 11.47 -20.21 -56.33
C ALA A 842 11.79 -19.17 -55.25
N ARG A 843 12.98 -18.57 -55.35
CA ARG A 843 13.39 -17.47 -54.49
C ARG A 843 13.36 -16.17 -55.27
N CYS A 844 12.66 -15.17 -54.75
CA CYS A 844 12.63 -13.85 -55.37
C CYS A 844 13.97 -13.13 -55.14
N PRO A 845 14.70 -12.70 -56.18
CA PRO A 845 15.95 -11.95 -56.01
C PRO A 845 15.73 -10.53 -55.44
N ALA A 846 14.50 -10.00 -55.50
CA ALA A 846 14.19 -8.66 -55.00
C ALA A 846 13.93 -8.63 -53.49
N CYS A 847 13.04 -9.51 -52.98
CA CYS A 847 12.67 -9.53 -51.56
C CYS A 847 13.18 -10.77 -50.81
N LYS A 848 13.96 -11.64 -51.47
CA LYS A 848 14.51 -12.90 -50.93
C LYS A 848 13.48 -13.93 -50.43
N CYS A 849 12.17 -13.65 -50.54
CA CYS A 849 11.08 -14.56 -50.23
C CYS A 849 11.18 -15.86 -51.05
N GLU A 850 11.10 -16.99 -50.35
CA GLU A 850 10.98 -18.33 -50.93
C GLU A 850 9.52 -18.73 -50.96
N PHE A 851 9.02 -19.08 -52.15
CA PHE A 851 7.63 -19.47 -52.33
C PHE A 851 7.52 -20.64 -53.31
N LYS A 852 6.43 -21.39 -53.21
CA LYS A 852 6.15 -22.51 -54.11
C LYS A 852 5.50 -21.99 -55.38
N ALA A 853 6.20 -22.14 -56.51
CA ALA A 853 5.66 -21.81 -57.83
C ALA A 853 4.81 -22.98 -58.34
N LEU A 854 3.51 -22.75 -58.48
CA LEU A 854 2.53 -23.74 -58.92
C LEU A 854 2.09 -23.48 -60.37
N GLN A 855 1.56 -24.52 -61.01
CA GLN A 855 0.81 -24.39 -62.26
C GLN A 855 -0.62 -23.96 -61.91
N GLU A 856 -1.15 -23.01 -62.65
CA GLU A 856 -2.56 -22.57 -62.52
C GLU A 856 -3.48 -23.42 -63.40
#